data_AF-A0AA96V4R6-F1
#
_entry.id   AF-A0AA96V4R6-F1
#
_cell.length_a   1.000
_cell.length_b   1.000
_cell.length_c   1.000
_cell.angle_alpha   90.00
_cell.angle_beta   90.00
_cell.angle_gamma   90.00
#
_symmetry.space_group_name_H-M   'P 1'
#
loop_
_entity.id
_entity.type
_entity.pdbx_description
1 polymer ?
#
loop_
_entity_poly.entity_id
_entity_poly.type
_entity_poly.pdbx_seq_one_letter_code
_entity_poly.pdbx_strand_id
1 'polypeptide(L)'
;MKQKQDIMTSNHTRKRILSIFIILLLLLTFAAWFVWLNQNKEITCVCDVQSVKTSASGFDPVPKPANNTTPPIKVIPEGTPESGGNPSTTIITNATLFDYNQDEQKTLRVIVTADANIDSIKNNLSVRYTNLNNENENGTVQIDSTNVVSYNPVNKQYLISIKKPGTPLENVGDLNTYSYVIFYDNETNTTSDVHYPFESGTGAQATPFEIKNIVQLDALRYYTTTNGSGKYFEIVENISFPTEWNNNTGNAHNRALSNGNGWISIGGNKGASPVNNDTNAFRGNLNGNNKTLSNFIIKSDAFSEGLFGSVGGNDTQRTEIKNLKINHLTMNNVTTRSSYVGALSGHANYINITNVDVTALTLNGFTRVGGLVGYVNHSKIENSNVSGTITTTNYATGGLIGSASNSQINHSNSTTNIVSERLAGTNTSGTGGLVGVMTNVNIDNSNHIGTLKGFDSTGGLVGAALGENIKMNNSTHTGNIEGWNNTGGLIGLIQSGSNYSIELSHATGDLFISSHINPTGGVGGIIGKDLIPNGTMDNCHYKGNISFAQDVEISQNIGGLVGFIADQGTTIKNSSAEIEIVVDKGKNVGGLVGKVYYKNYHIENCTAFGNISTASNPGSLLSTAGGIGGKLNNTTIVNSSSSVNINGISNSSEKAKYGGLIGESSSQTQVIRSYSTGNIYGNEDNVGGLIGFATSQTSINNSFATGNVSGKNDSGGLVGNLTNGFVVNSYATGNVTTSTGSFSGIGGLIGSVSNSNLDHSIALNKNIEAGTNPVGRVYGIGSGTNTISDHYAYDGMTKNGTGTFTEGGMNGMNVNKPTALTQVFYNDTLKWNFGSTDTVWKMGNSDYPLPVLNWQDESTYPENPPAWAVTP
;
A
#
# COMPACT_ATOMS: atom_id res chain seq x y z
N MET A 1 36.95 -32.14 32.97
CA MET A 1 38.35 -31.98 33.42
C MET A 1 39.05 -30.96 32.52
N LYS A 2 40.05 -30.24 33.05
CA LYS A 2 41.09 -29.46 32.33
C LYS A 2 40.73 -28.82 30.96
N GLN A 3 40.30 -27.55 30.98
CA GLN A 3 41.08 -26.40 30.48
C GLN A 3 40.22 -25.14 30.57
N LYS A 4 40.68 -24.11 31.29
CA LYS A 4 40.01 -22.81 31.37
C LYS A 4 41.02 -21.69 31.63
N GLN A 5 41.86 -21.41 30.62
CA GLN A 5 42.66 -20.20 30.51
C GLN A 5 43.21 -20.14 29.07
N ASP A 6 42.54 -19.40 28.19
CA ASP A 6 43.05 -18.14 27.63
C ASP A 6 42.02 -17.55 26.64
N ILE A 7 42.37 -16.41 26.03
CA ILE A 7 41.53 -15.54 25.17
C ILE A 7 40.60 -14.58 25.95
N MET A 8 41.19 -13.47 26.43
CA MET A 8 40.47 -12.20 26.63
C MET A 8 41.33 -11.02 26.16
N THR A 9 41.34 -10.75 24.85
CA THR A 9 41.98 -9.58 24.23
C THR A 9 41.11 -9.00 23.12
N SER A 10 39.95 -8.42 23.49
CA SER A 10 39.18 -7.53 22.60
C SER A 10 38.54 -6.39 23.38
N ASN A 11 38.86 -5.16 22.99
CA ASN A 11 38.37 -3.94 23.63
C ASN A 11 36.86 -3.70 23.37
N HIS A 12 36.29 -4.34 22.33
CA HIS A 12 34.87 -4.25 22.01
C HIS A 12 33.98 -5.01 22.99
N THR A 13 34.43 -6.16 23.51
CA THR A 13 33.63 -6.99 24.43
C THR A 13 33.42 -6.29 25.78
N ARG A 14 34.43 -5.59 26.30
CA ARG A 14 34.30 -4.75 27.52
C ARG A 14 33.29 -3.61 27.33
N LYS A 15 33.31 -2.93 26.19
CA LYS A 15 32.33 -1.85 25.90
C LYS A 15 30.90 -2.38 25.83
N ARG A 16 30.65 -3.52 25.16
CA ARG A 16 29.31 -4.13 25.11
C ARG A 16 28.79 -4.54 26.49
N ILE A 17 29.61 -5.18 27.32
CA ILE A 17 29.21 -5.59 28.68
C ILE A 17 28.90 -4.37 29.56
N LEU A 18 29.71 -3.30 29.47
CA LEU A 18 29.47 -2.06 30.22
C LEU A 18 28.17 -1.36 29.77
N SER A 19 27.89 -1.30 28.46
CA SER A 19 26.63 -0.73 27.93
C SER A 19 25.40 -1.51 28.42
N ILE A 20 25.46 -2.84 28.44
CA ILE A 20 24.36 -3.69 28.95
C ILE A 20 24.12 -3.45 30.44
N PHE A 21 25.19 -3.29 31.23
CA PHE A 21 25.08 -2.98 32.66
C PHE A 21 24.44 -1.61 32.93
N ILE A 22 24.75 -0.59 32.12
CA ILE A 22 24.16 0.75 32.23
C ILE A 22 22.67 0.73 31.85
N ILE A 23 22.28 -0.01 30.81
CA ILE A 23 20.87 -0.19 30.40
C ILE A 23 20.06 -0.89 31.49
N LEU A 24 20.61 -1.94 32.11
CA LEU A 24 19.97 -2.62 33.25
C LEU A 24 19.81 -1.71 34.47
N LEU A 25 20.78 -0.84 34.77
CA LEU A 25 20.67 0.15 35.84
C LEU A 25 19.56 1.17 35.56
N LEU A 26 19.47 1.67 34.32
CA LEU A 26 18.44 2.63 33.89
C LEU A 26 17.03 2.02 34.00
N LEU A 27 16.85 0.78 33.54
CA LEU A 27 15.56 0.07 33.66
C LEU A 27 15.13 -0.14 35.12
N LEU A 28 16.06 -0.46 36.02
CA LEU A 28 15.78 -0.57 37.45
C LEU A 28 15.37 0.78 38.07
N THR A 29 15.99 1.90 37.67
CA THR A 29 15.57 3.24 38.13
C THR A 29 14.20 3.65 37.59
N PHE A 30 13.85 3.26 36.36
CA PHE A 30 12.56 3.56 35.75
C PHE A 30 11.40 2.79 36.43
N ALA A 31 11.63 1.51 36.77
CA ALA A 31 10.68 0.70 37.52
C ALA A 31 10.41 1.26 38.93
N ALA A 32 11.44 1.71 39.64
CA ALA A 32 11.31 2.34 40.95
C ALA A 32 10.50 3.65 40.90
N TRP A 33 10.68 4.45 39.84
CA TRP A 33 9.92 5.68 39.63
C TRP A 33 8.42 5.43 39.37
N PHE A 34 8.10 4.36 38.63
CA PHE A 34 6.71 3.97 38.35
C PHE A 34 5.96 3.48 39.59
N VAL A 35 6.64 2.76 40.50
CA VAL A 35 6.06 2.32 41.78
C VAL A 35 5.77 3.50 42.71
N TRP A 36 6.64 4.53 42.70
CA TRP A 36 6.45 5.74 43.50
C TRP A 36 5.26 6.60 43.05
N LEU A 37 5.01 6.68 41.74
CA LEU A 37 3.87 7.41 41.16
C LEU A 37 2.50 6.81 41.52
N ASN A 38 2.42 5.48 41.75
CA ASN A 38 1.16 4.79 42.03
C ASN A 38 0.71 4.84 43.50
N GLN A 39 1.50 5.39 44.43
CA GLN A 39 1.15 5.45 45.86
C GLN A 39 0.45 6.75 46.31
N ASN A 40 0.25 7.73 45.43
CA ASN A 40 -0.26 9.06 45.82
C ASN A 40 -1.46 9.56 45.00
N LYS A 41 -2.57 8.80 44.96
CA LYS A 41 -3.90 9.32 44.56
C LYS A 41 -5.06 8.65 45.32
N GLU A 42 -5.31 9.10 46.54
CA GLU A 42 -6.67 9.08 47.11
C GLU A 42 -7.29 10.48 46.96
N ILE A 43 -8.40 10.59 46.23
CA ILE A 43 -9.42 11.62 46.49
C ILE A 43 -10.78 10.95 46.37
N THR A 44 -11.52 10.94 47.48
CA THR A 44 -12.90 10.49 47.60
C THR A 44 -13.88 11.53 47.04
N CYS A 45 -14.97 11.06 46.44
CA CYS A 45 -16.24 11.77 46.51
C CYS A 45 -17.40 10.76 46.49
N VAL A 46 -18.31 10.90 47.45
CA VAL A 46 -19.51 10.07 47.63
C VAL A 46 -20.71 10.92 47.27
N CYS A 47 -21.63 10.37 46.47
CA CYS A 47 -23.06 10.72 46.50
C CYS A 47 -23.89 9.62 45.83
N ASP A 48 -24.81 9.01 46.59
CA ASP A 48 -25.89 8.16 46.08
C ASP A 48 -26.86 8.93 45.16
N VAL A 49 -27.53 8.25 44.21
CA VAL A 49 -29.00 8.05 44.22
C VAL A 49 -29.37 6.78 43.43
N GLN A 50 -30.25 6.01 44.09
CA GLN A 50 -30.97 4.78 43.76
C GLN A 50 -31.41 4.46 42.30
N SER A 51 -31.45 3.14 42.09
CA SER A 51 -32.11 2.33 41.05
C SER A 51 -33.59 2.61 40.72
N VAL A 52 -33.98 2.31 39.46
CA VAL A 52 -35.19 1.51 39.13
C VAL A 52 -34.89 0.60 37.92
N LYS A 53 -35.42 -0.64 37.92
CA LYS A 53 -35.39 -1.61 36.80
C LYS A 53 -36.68 -1.55 35.96
N THR A 54 -36.60 -1.85 34.66
CA THR A 54 -37.50 -2.72 33.84
C THR A 54 -37.04 -2.64 32.37
N SER A 55 -36.44 -3.67 31.78
CA SER A 55 -37.02 -4.91 31.20
C SER A 55 -37.63 -4.73 29.80
N ALA A 56 -37.01 -5.42 28.83
CA ALA A 56 -37.26 -5.44 27.40
C ALA A 56 -38.70 -5.81 26.94
N SER A 57 -39.05 -5.44 25.71
CA SER A 57 -39.18 -6.41 24.59
C SER A 57 -39.82 -5.78 23.33
N GLY A 58 -39.57 -6.38 22.14
CA GLY A 58 -40.60 -6.45 21.09
C GLY A 58 -40.33 -5.78 19.73
N PHE A 59 -39.75 -6.56 18.80
CA PHE A 59 -40.09 -6.64 17.36
C PHE A 59 -40.26 -5.40 16.45
N ASP A 60 -39.30 -5.31 15.51
CA ASP A 60 -39.40 -4.85 14.11
C ASP A 60 -40.33 -5.76 13.25
N PRO A 61 -40.62 -5.54 11.92
CA PRO A 61 -40.32 -4.38 11.03
C PRO A 61 -41.40 -4.02 9.93
N VAL A 62 -41.04 -3.14 8.95
CA VAL A 62 -41.57 -2.98 7.53
C VAL A 62 -42.97 -2.32 7.30
N PRO A 63 -43.33 -1.74 6.10
CA PRO A 63 -42.77 -0.61 5.32
C PRO A 63 -43.77 0.55 4.97
N LYS A 64 -43.26 1.57 4.23
CA LYS A 64 -43.98 2.62 3.42
C LYS A 64 -44.56 2.05 2.07
N PRO A 65 -45.16 2.86 1.14
CA PRO A 65 -46.23 3.90 1.20
C PRO A 65 -47.28 3.80 0.03
N ALA A 66 -48.35 4.64 -0.04
CA ALA A 66 -49.00 5.06 -1.31
C ALA A 66 -50.03 6.23 -1.24
N ASN A 67 -49.81 7.27 -2.04
CA ASN A 67 -50.70 8.09 -2.92
C ASN A 67 -52.06 8.73 -2.51
N ASN A 68 -52.18 10.04 -2.84
CA ASN A 68 -53.31 10.82 -3.45
C ASN A 68 -54.70 10.84 -2.75
N THR A 69 -55.51 11.92 -2.70
CA THR A 69 -55.86 13.00 -3.65
C THR A 69 -56.47 14.26 -2.94
N THR A 70 -56.55 15.40 -3.64
CA THR A 70 -57.30 16.65 -3.31
C THR A 70 -58.69 16.70 -4.01
N PRO A 71 -59.56 17.74 -3.85
CA PRO A 71 -60.04 18.54 -2.70
C PRO A 71 -61.61 18.50 -2.62
N PRO A 72 -62.36 19.41 -1.92
CA PRO A 72 -62.75 20.71 -2.53
C PRO A 72 -62.99 21.90 -1.55
N ILE A 73 -63.28 23.07 -2.14
CA ILE A 73 -63.44 24.41 -1.53
C ILE A 73 -64.87 24.69 -0.99
N LYS A 74 -65.03 25.57 0.01
CA LYS A 74 -66.30 26.28 0.27
C LYS A 74 -66.12 27.70 0.83
N VAL A 75 -67.06 28.59 0.47
CA VAL A 75 -67.18 30.04 0.77
C VAL A 75 -68.70 30.33 0.90
N ILE A 76 -69.29 31.37 1.52
CA ILE A 76 -68.91 32.65 2.17
C ILE A 76 -69.67 32.71 3.56
N PRO A 77 -69.95 33.82 4.32
CA PRO A 77 -69.87 35.27 4.06
C PRO A 77 -69.17 36.15 5.14
N GLU A 78 -69.17 37.47 4.89
CA GLU A 78 -68.53 38.54 5.67
C GLU A 78 -69.28 38.92 6.96
N GLY A 79 -68.54 39.49 7.92
CA GLY A 79 -69.08 40.12 9.14
C GLY A 79 -67.98 40.51 10.15
N THR A 80 -67.55 41.77 10.12
CA THR A 80 -66.61 42.38 11.09
C THR A 80 -67.37 43.17 12.17
N PRO A 81 -66.73 43.63 13.27
CA PRO A 81 -65.43 43.27 13.87
C PRO A 81 -65.54 42.86 15.37
N GLU A 82 -64.49 42.28 15.97
CA GLU A 82 -63.87 42.81 17.22
C GLU A 82 -62.66 41.97 17.73
N SER A 83 -61.64 42.70 18.19
CA SER A 83 -60.53 42.33 19.12
C SER A 83 -59.82 40.97 19.04
N GLY A 84 -58.48 41.02 18.90
CA GLY A 84 -57.59 40.06 19.58
C GLY A 84 -56.93 38.97 18.73
N GLY A 85 -56.10 39.35 17.74
CA GLY A 85 -55.22 38.41 17.02
C GLY A 85 -54.03 39.14 16.40
N ASN A 86 -52.81 38.76 16.79
CA ASN A 86 -51.58 39.43 16.37
C ASN A 86 -51.27 39.15 14.88
N PRO A 87 -51.05 40.17 14.03
CA PRO A 87 -50.40 39.96 12.73
C PRO A 87 -48.88 39.78 12.92
N SER A 88 -48.17 39.40 11.86
CA SER A 88 -46.70 39.42 11.73
C SER A 88 -45.93 38.22 12.30
N THR A 89 -45.90 37.10 11.57
CA THR A 89 -44.70 36.25 11.56
C THR A 89 -43.66 36.89 10.64
N THR A 90 -42.70 37.60 11.21
CA THR A 90 -41.57 38.16 10.47
C THR A 90 -40.62 37.04 10.07
N ILE A 91 -40.41 36.84 8.76
CA ILE A 91 -39.40 35.90 8.25
C ILE A 91 -38.36 36.71 7.48
N ILE A 92 -37.15 36.81 8.03
CA ILE A 92 -35.99 37.30 7.30
C ILE A 92 -35.58 36.18 6.34
N THR A 93 -35.65 36.43 5.03
CA THR A 93 -35.34 35.41 4.02
C THR A 93 -33.90 35.50 3.51
N ASN A 94 -33.33 36.71 3.51
CA ASN A 94 -31.94 36.97 3.16
C ASN A 94 -31.54 38.37 3.67
N ALA A 95 -30.29 38.53 4.08
CA ALA A 95 -29.72 39.84 4.37
C ALA A 95 -28.23 39.90 3.95
N THR A 96 -27.74 41.09 3.61
CA THR A 96 -26.45 41.26 2.90
C THR A 96 -25.74 42.53 3.32
N LEU A 97 -24.50 42.39 3.80
CA LEU A 97 -23.63 43.48 4.24
C LEU A 97 -22.94 44.15 3.04
N PHE A 98 -22.79 45.47 3.05
CA PHE A 98 -21.93 46.20 2.10
C PHE A 98 -21.53 47.58 2.63
N ASP A 99 -20.41 48.10 2.11
CA ASP A 99 -19.97 49.47 2.33
C ASP A 99 -20.74 50.44 1.41
N TYR A 100 -20.94 51.68 1.89
CA TYR A 100 -21.37 52.79 1.06
C TYR A 100 -20.51 54.00 1.38
N ASN A 101 -19.54 54.24 0.51
CA ASN A 101 -18.62 55.36 0.62
C ASN A 101 -18.95 56.38 -0.49
N GLN A 102 -19.30 57.61 -0.11
CA GLN A 102 -19.34 58.75 -1.04
C GLN A 102 -18.73 60.02 -0.45
N ASP A 103 -18.91 60.31 0.85
CA ASP A 103 -18.22 61.40 1.53
C ASP A 103 -17.92 61.04 3.00
N GLU A 104 -16.67 60.66 3.29
CA GLU A 104 -15.97 60.51 4.60
C GLU A 104 -16.66 59.78 5.80
N GLN A 105 -17.90 59.29 5.70
CA GLN A 105 -18.59 58.58 6.78
C GLN A 105 -18.74 57.08 6.48
N LYS A 106 -17.71 56.30 6.85
CA LYS A 106 -17.77 54.82 6.90
C LYS A 106 -18.95 54.38 7.78
N THR A 107 -20.06 53.96 7.18
CA THR A 107 -21.28 53.56 7.91
C THR A 107 -21.71 52.17 7.47
N LEU A 108 -21.83 51.24 8.41
CA LEU A 108 -22.21 49.85 8.13
C LEU A 108 -23.64 49.81 7.57
N ARG A 109 -23.82 49.21 6.38
CA ARG A 109 -25.14 49.04 5.76
C ARG A 109 -25.46 47.57 5.50
N VAL A 110 -26.74 47.22 5.70
CA VAL A 110 -27.29 45.89 5.45
C VAL A 110 -28.57 46.02 4.64
N ILE A 111 -28.69 45.25 3.55
CA ILE A 111 -30.00 44.96 2.94
C ILE A 111 -30.65 43.84 3.75
N VAL A 112 -31.93 43.99 4.10
CA VAL A 112 -32.77 42.94 4.70
C VAL A 112 -33.98 42.70 3.81
N THR A 113 -34.22 41.44 3.44
CA THR A 113 -35.41 41.03 2.68
C THR A 113 -36.46 40.47 3.63
N ALA A 114 -37.62 41.10 3.73
CA ALA A 114 -38.67 40.73 4.68
C ALA A 114 -40.08 40.92 4.09
N ASP A 115 -40.98 39.97 4.32
CA ASP A 115 -42.35 40.00 3.81
C ASP A 115 -43.29 41.00 4.51
N ALA A 116 -42.85 41.59 5.62
CA ALA A 116 -43.64 42.45 6.49
C ALA A 116 -43.39 43.96 6.27
N ASN A 117 -44.33 44.80 6.71
CA ASN A 117 -44.15 46.26 6.74
C ASN A 117 -43.06 46.63 7.77
N ILE A 118 -42.34 47.73 7.55
CA ILE A 118 -41.30 48.17 8.48
C ILE A 118 -41.84 48.38 9.90
N ASP A 119 -43.09 48.84 10.04
CA ASP A 119 -43.73 49.03 11.34
C ASP A 119 -43.87 47.75 12.16
N SER A 120 -43.98 46.57 11.53
CA SER A 120 -43.99 45.27 12.22
C SER A 120 -42.59 44.66 12.43
N ILE A 121 -41.53 45.31 11.95
CA ILE A 121 -40.14 44.91 12.15
C ILE A 121 -39.48 45.70 13.31
N LYS A 122 -39.94 46.94 13.55
CA LYS A 122 -39.34 47.96 14.46
C LYS A 122 -39.04 47.55 15.90
N ASN A 123 -39.73 46.56 16.46
CA ASN A 123 -39.56 46.14 17.86
C ASN A 123 -38.95 44.74 18.00
N ASN A 124 -38.92 43.98 16.90
CA ASN A 124 -38.72 42.54 16.93
C ASN A 124 -37.38 42.11 16.33
N LEU A 125 -36.62 43.02 15.72
CA LEU A 125 -35.30 42.73 15.15
C LEU A 125 -34.18 43.47 15.87
N SER A 126 -33.18 42.71 16.34
CA SER A 126 -31.92 43.28 16.83
C SER A 126 -30.72 42.75 16.05
N VAL A 127 -29.75 43.63 15.80
CA VAL A 127 -28.51 43.33 15.11
C VAL A 127 -27.37 43.24 16.11
N ARG A 128 -26.73 42.08 16.20
CA ARG A 128 -25.50 41.91 16.99
C ARG A 128 -24.27 41.95 16.09
N TYR A 129 -23.30 42.77 16.47
CA TYR A 129 -22.01 42.88 15.79
C TYR A 129 -20.86 42.66 16.79
N THR A 130 -19.75 42.11 16.29
CA THR A 130 -18.58 41.73 17.09
C THR A 130 -17.30 42.31 16.47
N ASN A 131 -16.47 42.97 17.28
CA ASN A 131 -15.18 43.50 16.87
C ASN A 131 -14.07 42.48 17.20
N LEU A 132 -13.31 42.06 16.18
CA LEU A 132 -12.21 41.09 16.27
C LEU A 132 -11.08 41.52 17.21
N ASN A 133 -10.85 42.83 17.31
CA ASN A 133 -9.65 43.38 17.96
C ASN A 133 -9.90 43.93 19.38
N ASN A 134 -11.16 44.03 19.81
CA ASN A 134 -11.50 44.57 21.13
C ASN A 134 -12.88 44.06 21.62
N GLU A 135 -12.89 43.12 22.57
CA GLU A 135 -14.14 42.51 23.08
C GLU A 135 -15.07 43.52 23.80
N ASN A 136 -14.56 44.69 24.21
CA ASN A 136 -15.36 45.78 24.78
C ASN A 136 -16.16 46.58 23.74
N GLU A 137 -15.96 46.33 22.44
CA GLU A 137 -16.67 47.02 21.34
C GLU A 137 -17.76 46.18 20.68
N ASN A 138 -18.13 45.04 21.29
CA ASN A 138 -19.28 44.24 20.87
C ASN A 138 -20.58 44.97 21.21
N GLY A 139 -21.56 44.95 20.30
CA GLY A 139 -22.79 45.73 20.47
C GLY A 139 -24.04 45.07 19.91
N THR A 140 -25.19 45.50 20.42
CA THR A 140 -26.52 45.17 19.88
C THR A 140 -27.22 46.46 19.50
N VAL A 141 -27.73 46.56 18.27
CA VAL A 141 -28.51 47.68 17.77
C VAL A 141 -29.92 47.18 17.46
N GLN A 142 -30.93 47.72 18.13
CA GLN A 142 -32.33 47.49 17.76
C GLN A 142 -32.60 48.21 16.43
N ILE A 143 -33.34 47.58 15.52
CA ILE A 143 -33.66 48.18 14.23
C ILE A 143 -34.95 49.00 14.37
N ASP A 144 -34.85 50.33 14.33
CA ASP A 144 -36.02 51.21 14.25
C ASP A 144 -36.08 51.99 12.92
N SER A 145 -37.12 52.82 12.74
CA SER A 145 -37.30 53.63 11.51
C SER A 145 -36.16 54.61 11.21
N THR A 146 -35.34 54.99 12.19
CA THR A 146 -34.19 55.88 12.00
C THR A 146 -32.96 55.15 11.45
N ASN A 147 -32.92 53.82 11.57
CA ASN A 147 -31.92 52.99 10.90
C ASN A 147 -32.22 52.76 9.42
N VAL A 148 -33.47 52.93 8.97
CA VAL A 148 -33.88 52.59 7.61
C VAL A 148 -33.56 53.73 6.65
N VAL A 149 -32.65 53.47 5.70
CA VAL A 149 -32.19 54.43 4.68
C VAL A 149 -33.16 54.47 3.50
N SER A 150 -33.67 53.32 3.05
CA SER A 150 -34.58 53.21 1.91
C SER A 150 -35.31 51.87 1.89
N TYR A 151 -36.44 51.80 1.17
CA TYR A 151 -37.17 50.56 0.90
C TYR A 151 -37.39 50.38 -0.60
N ASN A 152 -37.13 49.18 -1.11
CA ASN A 152 -37.46 48.76 -2.46
C ASN A 152 -38.69 47.82 -2.42
N PRO A 153 -39.88 48.32 -2.84
CA PRO A 153 -41.12 47.54 -2.77
C PRO A 153 -41.21 46.40 -3.79
N VAL A 154 -40.40 46.43 -4.87
CA VAL A 154 -40.43 45.37 -5.90
C VAL A 154 -39.82 44.07 -5.37
N ASN A 155 -38.74 44.19 -4.59
CA ASN A 155 -37.99 43.05 -4.04
C ASN A 155 -38.25 42.84 -2.54
N LYS A 156 -39.11 43.65 -1.91
CA LYS A 156 -39.33 43.70 -0.45
C LYS A 156 -38.03 43.88 0.37
N GLN A 157 -37.14 44.75 -0.10
CA GLN A 157 -35.81 44.96 0.46
C GLN A 157 -35.71 46.28 1.22
N TYR A 158 -35.34 46.22 2.49
CA TYR A 158 -35.00 47.38 3.33
C TYR A 158 -33.49 47.59 3.34
N LEU A 159 -33.03 48.81 3.10
CA LEU A 159 -31.65 49.22 3.36
C LEU A 159 -31.57 49.81 4.77
N ILE A 160 -30.72 49.24 5.60
CA ILE A 160 -30.58 49.57 7.02
C ILE A 160 -29.15 50.02 7.29
N SER A 161 -29.00 51.19 7.93
CA SER A 161 -27.73 51.76 8.35
C SER A 161 -27.57 51.62 9.86
N ILE A 162 -26.45 51.01 10.25
CA ILE A 162 -26.06 50.77 11.63
C ILE A 162 -25.00 51.82 11.99
N LYS A 163 -25.38 52.77 12.83
CA LYS A 163 -24.48 53.81 13.36
C LYS A 163 -23.89 53.36 14.69
N LYS A 164 -22.59 53.57 14.91
CA LYS A 164 -21.91 53.27 16.18
C LYS A 164 -22.52 54.15 17.30
N PRO A 165 -23.04 53.57 18.40
CA PRO A 165 -23.54 54.37 19.52
C PRO A 165 -22.39 55.11 20.22
N GLY A 166 -22.42 56.43 20.23
CA GLY A 166 -21.68 57.25 21.20
C GLY A 166 -20.16 57.36 21.06
N THR A 167 -19.57 57.20 19.86
CA THR A 167 -18.12 57.43 19.65
C THR A 167 -17.85 58.40 18.48
N PRO A 168 -16.92 59.37 18.62
CA PRO A 168 -16.50 60.22 17.50
C PRO A 168 -15.89 59.42 16.35
N LEU A 169 -16.15 59.86 15.11
CA LEU A 169 -15.85 59.12 13.88
C LEU A 169 -14.35 58.90 13.61
N GLU A 170 -13.46 59.66 14.24
CA GLU A 170 -12.00 59.61 14.01
C GLU A 170 -11.30 58.39 14.63
N ASN A 171 -11.98 57.60 15.48
CA ASN A 171 -11.44 56.39 16.10
C ASN A 171 -12.29 55.13 15.81
N VAL A 172 -12.71 54.97 14.55
CA VAL A 172 -13.14 53.67 14.02
C VAL A 172 -11.95 53.07 13.27
N GLY A 173 -11.27 52.10 13.89
CA GLY A 173 -10.23 51.31 13.23
C GLY A 173 -10.78 50.62 11.98
N ASP A 174 -9.88 50.23 11.06
CA ASP A 174 -10.27 49.73 9.75
C ASP A 174 -11.32 48.61 9.82
N LEU A 175 -12.40 48.73 9.03
CA LEU A 175 -13.57 47.84 9.11
C LEU A 175 -13.28 46.36 8.78
N ASN A 176 -12.04 46.05 8.35
CA ASN A 176 -11.46 44.72 8.26
C ASN A 176 -11.43 43.96 9.62
N THR A 177 -11.84 44.59 10.73
CA THR A 177 -11.91 44.01 12.08
C THR A 177 -13.31 43.53 12.50
N TYR A 178 -14.31 43.42 11.61
CA TYR A 178 -15.67 42.96 11.97
C TYR A 178 -16.07 41.72 11.16
N SER A 179 -16.46 40.62 11.84
CA SER A 179 -16.60 39.30 11.19
C SER A 179 -18.01 38.84 10.85
N TYR A 180 -19.02 39.31 11.58
CA TYR A 180 -20.38 38.82 11.42
C TYR A 180 -21.41 39.87 11.84
N VAL A 181 -22.60 39.73 11.25
CA VAL A 181 -23.81 40.45 11.64
C VAL A 181 -24.91 39.42 11.87
N ILE A 182 -25.27 39.17 13.14
CA ILE A 182 -26.39 38.29 13.49
C ILE A 182 -27.65 39.14 13.55
N PHE A 183 -28.66 38.75 12.77
CA PHE A 183 -30.02 39.23 12.95
C PHE A 183 -30.73 38.30 13.92
N TYR A 184 -31.26 38.88 14.99
CA TYR A 184 -31.98 38.20 16.05
C TYR A 184 -33.45 38.62 15.99
N ASP A 185 -34.35 37.66 15.80
CA ASP A 185 -35.78 37.88 16.02
C ASP A 185 -36.05 37.73 17.53
N ASN A 186 -36.42 38.84 18.16
CA ASN A 186 -36.68 38.95 19.59
C ASN A 186 -37.99 38.24 20.01
N GLU A 187 -38.92 37.96 19.09
CA GLU A 187 -40.18 37.24 19.38
C GLU A 187 -40.05 35.73 19.14
N THR A 188 -39.51 35.33 17.98
CA THR A 188 -39.38 33.90 17.64
C THR A 188 -38.12 33.25 18.20
N ASN A 189 -37.18 34.05 18.72
CA ASN A 189 -35.88 33.61 19.24
C ASN A 189 -35.03 32.89 18.17
N THR A 190 -35.29 33.18 16.88
CA THR A 190 -34.55 32.65 15.74
C THR A 190 -33.46 33.62 15.29
N THR A 191 -32.43 33.09 14.63
CA THR A 191 -31.29 33.86 14.12
C THR A 191 -31.11 33.66 12.63
N SER A 192 -30.69 34.73 11.93
CA SER A 192 -30.18 34.63 10.56
C SER A 192 -28.82 35.33 10.47
N ASP A 193 -27.81 34.56 10.05
CA ASP A 193 -26.43 35.02 9.94
C ASP A 193 -26.20 35.75 8.61
N VAL A 194 -25.53 36.90 8.67
CA VAL A 194 -25.15 37.68 7.47
C VAL A 194 -23.64 37.80 7.38
N HIS A 195 -23.10 37.36 6.24
CA HIS A 195 -21.68 37.40 5.94
C HIS A 195 -21.39 37.98 4.56
N TYR A 196 -20.42 38.90 4.51
CA TYR A 196 -19.60 39.20 3.34
C TYR A 196 -18.14 39.13 3.81
N PRO A 197 -17.49 37.96 3.78
CA PRO A 197 -16.17 37.78 4.38
C PRO A 197 -15.02 38.09 3.40
N PHE A 198 -15.30 38.07 2.10
CA PHE A 198 -14.32 38.28 1.03
C PHE A 198 -14.37 39.74 0.53
N GLU A 199 -13.21 40.36 0.39
CA GLU A 199 -13.07 41.77 -0.05
C GLU A 199 -13.45 41.99 -1.52
N SER A 200 -13.47 40.92 -2.31
CA SER A 200 -13.57 40.96 -3.76
C SER A 200 -14.12 39.62 -4.31
N GLY A 201 -14.68 39.68 -5.51
CA GLY A 201 -15.28 38.53 -6.18
C GLY A 201 -16.78 38.37 -5.96
N THR A 202 -17.43 37.61 -6.84
CA THR A 202 -18.86 37.21 -6.72
C THR A 202 -19.02 35.71 -6.45
N GLY A 203 -17.89 35.00 -6.41
CA GLY A 203 -17.82 33.54 -6.41
C GLY A 203 -18.19 32.91 -7.74
N ALA A 204 -18.40 33.67 -8.83
CA ALA A 204 -18.50 33.12 -10.18
C ALA A 204 -17.10 32.77 -10.74
N GLN A 205 -17.02 31.85 -11.70
CA GLN A 205 -15.74 31.38 -12.25
C GLN A 205 -14.86 32.50 -12.83
N ALA A 206 -15.47 33.53 -13.45
CA ALA A 206 -14.76 34.68 -13.99
C ALA A 206 -14.36 35.72 -12.94
N THR A 207 -14.92 35.66 -11.73
CA THR A 207 -14.64 36.56 -10.60
C THR A 207 -14.73 35.78 -9.27
N PRO A 208 -13.77 34.89 -8.98
CA PRO A 208 -13.76 34.10 -7.75
C PRO A 208 -13.68 34.96 -6.49
N PHE A 209 -14.09 34.44 -5.35
CA PHE A 209 -13.88 35.09 -4.05
C PHE A 209 -12.39 35.02 -3.65
N GLU A 210 -11.76 36.16 -3.35
CA GLU A 210 -10.35 36.18 -2.92
C GLU A 210 -10.18 35.90 -1.42
N ILE A 211 -9.17 35.09 -1.09
CA ILE A 211 -8.76 34.72 0.26
C ILE A 211 -7.33 35.24 0.49
N LYS A 212 -7.20 36.24 1.37
CA LYS A 212 -5.93 36.89 1.76
C LYS A 212 -5.47 36.51 3.16
N ASN A 213 -6.39 36.11 4.03
CA ASN A 213 -6.10 35.88 5.45
C ASN A 213 -6.87 34.68 6.04
N ILE A 214 -6.52 34.31 7.27
CA ILE A 214 -7.10 33.15 7.97
C ILE A 214 -8.61 33.28 8.24
N VAL A 215 -9.14 34.50 8.42
CA VAL A 215 -10.59 34.72 8.66
C VAL A 215 -11.38 34.48 7.38
N GLN A 216 -10.85 34.92 6.23
CA GLN A 216 -11.41 34.58 4.91
C GLN A 216 -11.31 33.08 4.62
N LEU A 217 -10.22 32.41 5.01
CA LEU A 217 -10.09 30.97 4.87
C LEU A 217 -11.11 30.22 5.75
N ASP A 218 -11.34 30.71 6.97
CA ASP A 218 -12.34 30.16 7.90
C ASP A 218 -13.77 30.29 7.35
N ALA A 219 -14.07 31.39 6.66
CA ALA A 219 -15.38 31.66 6.08
C ALA A 219 -15.83 30.65 5.00
N LEU A 220 -14.96 29.75 4.52
CA LEU A 220 -15.37 28.65 3.64
C LEU A 220 -16.36 27.69 4.31
N ARG A 221 -16.46 27.69 5.65
CA ARG A 221 -17.47 26.95 6.44
C ARG A 221 -18.92 27.24 5.99
N TYR A 222 -19.21 28.47 5.59
CA TYR A 222 -20.54 28.89 5.11
C TYR A 222 -20.89 28.39 3.71
N TYR A 223 -19.91 27.86 2.98
CA TYR A 223 -20.03 27.29 1.63
C TYR A 223 -19.92 25.75 1.64
N THR A 224 -20.28 25.15 2.78
CA THR A 224 -20.66 23.75 2.87
C THR A 224 -22.08 23.54 2.33
N THR A 225 -22.48 22.28 2.12
CA THR A 225 -23.81 21.91 1.57
C THR A 225 -24.04 22.50 0.15
N THR A 226 -25.28 22.70 -0.26
CA THR A 226 -25.64 23.31 -1.56
C THR A 226 -25.10 24.73 -1.75
N ASN A 227 -24.82 25.47 -0.68
CA ASN A 227 -24.43 26.89 -0.74
C ASN A 227 -23.07 27.12 -1.43
N GLY A 228 -22.16 26.13 -1.36
CA GLY A 228 -20.89 26.16 -2.09
C GLY A 228 -20.99 25.77 -3.56
N SER A 229 -22.09 25.13 -3.99
CA SER A 229 -22.16 24.55 -5.33
C SER A 229 -22.04 25.61 -6.42
N GLY A 230 -21.12 25.40 -7.37
CA GLY A 230 -20.83 26.35 -8.44
C GLY A 230 -20.15 27.66 -7.97
N LYS A 231 -19.66 27.72 -6.73
CA LYS A 231 -18.83 28.83 -6.24
C LYS A 231 -17.35 28.58 -6.46
N TYR A 232 -16.59 29.66 -6.64
CA TYR A 232 -15.16 29.66 -6.92
C TYR A 232 -14.43 30.56 -5.93
N PHE A 233 -13.28 30.10 -5.45
CA PHE A 233 -12.46 30.72 -4.42
C PHE A 233 -10.99 30.69 -4.83
N GLU A 234 -10.27 31.78 -4.60
CA GLU A 234 -8.84 31.88 -4.90
C GLU A 234 -8.04 32.38 -3.72
N ILE A 235 -7.00 31.63 -3.33
CA ILE A 235 -6.03 32.11 -2.35
C ILE A 235 -5.03 33.01 -3.06
N VAL A 236 -4.97 34.28 -2.67
CA VAL A 236 -4.10 35.27 -3.30
C VAL A 236 -2.88 35.62 -2.46
N GLU A 237 -2.85 35.24 -1.18
CA GLU A 237 -1.69 35.41 -0.29
C GLU A 237 -1.29 34.15 0.47
N ASN A 238 -0.04 34.09 0.94
CA ASN A 238 0.39 33.02 1.85
C ASN A 238 -0.20 33.24 3.24
N ILE A 239 -0.81 32.20 3.83
CA ILE A 239 -1.52 32.30 5.11
C ILE A 239 -0.81 31.41 6.13
N SER A 240 -0.03 32.03 7.02
CA SER A 240 0.49 31.35 8.21
C SER A 240 -0.50 31.49 9.35
N PHE A 241 -0.77 30.38 10.03
CA PHE A 241 -1.66 30.36 11.18
C PHE A 241 -0.91 30.89 12.41
N PRO A 242 -1.47 31.87 13.15
CA PRO A 242 -0.80 32.43 14.32
C PRO A 242 -0.86 31.46 15.50
N THR A 243 0.14 31.54 16.39
CA THR A 243 0.23 30.73 17.61
C THR A 243 -1.05 30.73 18.45
N GLU A 244 -1.76 31.86 18.46
CA GLU A 244 -3.03 32.04 19.17
C GLU A 244 -4.16 31.14 18.66
N TRP A 245 -4.17 30.82 17.37
CA TRP A 245 -5.11 29.86 16.77
C TRP A 245 -4.75 28.40 17.09
N ASN A 246 -3.46 28.11 17.29
CA ASN A 246 -2.99 26.75 17.63
C ASN A 246 -3.08 26.44 19.14
N ASN A 247 -2.98 27.47 19.98
CA ASN A 247 -2.92 27.39 21.45
C ASN A 247 -4.16 27.95 22.17
N ASN A 248 -5.18 28.37 21.41
CA ASN A 248 -6.47 28.83 21.95
C ASN A 248 -6.38 30.09 22.84
N THR A 249 -5.44 30.99 22.55
CA THR A 249 -5.33 32.32 23.18
C THR A 249 -5.92 33.44 22.33
N GLY A 250 -6.43 33.12 21.12
CA GLY A 250 -7.09 34.08 20.22
C GLY A 250 -8.50 34.47 20.68
N ASN A 251 -9.23 35.19 19.82
CA ASN A 251 -10.54 35.79 20.12
C ASN A 251 -11.66 34.79 20.49
N ALA A 252 -12.76 35.31 21.06
CA ALA A 252 -13.89 34.51 21.53
C ALA A 252 -14.51 33.55 20.50
N HIS A 253 -14.49 33.87 19.20
CA HIS A 253 -15.03 33.01 18.14
C HIS A 253 -14.19 31.74 17.99
N ASN A 254 -12.87 31.88 17.96
CA ASN A 254 -11.94 30.75 17.94
C ASN A 254 -12.03 29.92 19.24
N ARG A 255 -12.16 30.58 20.39
CA ARG A 255 -12.29 29.90 21.70
C ARG A 255 -13.58 29.07 21.82
N ALA A 256 -14.70 29.58 21.32
CA ALA A 256 -16.01 28.92 21.38
C ALA A 256 -16.15 27.76 20.38
N LEU A 257 -15.46 27.83 19.23
CA LEU A 257 -15.48 26.75 18.24
C LEU A 257 -14.45 25.66 18.56
N SER A 258 -13.19 26.02 18.85
CA SER A 258 -12.09 25.04 18.90
C SER A 258 -12.01 24.26 20.21
N ASN A 259 -12.48 24.80 21.34
CA ASN A 259 -12.33 24.21 22.68
C ASN A 259 -10.89 23.80 23.04
N GLY A 260 -9.86 24.42 22.44
CA GLY A 260 -8.45 24.04 22.64
C GLY A 260 -7.84 23.15 21.55
N ASN A 261 -8.65 22.74 20.56
CA ASN A 261 -8.26 21.73 19.58
C ASN A 261 -7.54 22.27 18.32
N GLY A 262 -7.22 23.58 18.26
CA GLY A 262 -6.60 24.19 17.10
C GLY A 262 -7.59 24.38 15.93
N TRP A 263 -7.13 24.18 14.70
CA TRP A 263 -8.00 24.25 13.53
C TRP A 263 -9.07 23.16 13.54
N ILE A 264 -10.29 23.54 13.20
CA ILE A 264 -11.41 22.63 13.00
C ILE A 264 -11.59 22.45 11.50
N SER A 265 -11.71 21.21 11.06
CA SER A 265 -11.95 20.85 9.67
C SER A 265 -13.19 21.57 9.09
N ILE A 266 -13.10 22.10 7.87
CA ILE A 266 -14.24 22.69 7.15
C ILE A 266 -15.14 21.57 6.62
N GLY A 267 -16.40 21.55 7.05
CA GLY A 267 -17.36 20.52 6.66
C GLY A 267 -17.14 19.16 7.33
N GLY A 268 -18.12 18.26 7.21
CA GLY A 268 -18.18 16.99 7.94
C GLY A 268 -18.92 17.09 9.29
N ASN A 269 -19.09 15.96 9.99
CA ASN A 269 -19.96 15.88 11.17
C ASN A 269 -19.19 15.56 12.47
N LYS A 270 -19.53 16.30 13.54
CA LYS A 270 -19.07 15.99 14.90
C LYS A 270 -19.96 14.88 15.49
N GLY A 271 -19.45 13.65 15.47
CA GLY A 271 -20.04 12.52 16.20
C GLY A 271 -21.11 11.69 15.49
N ALA A 272 -21.14 11.68 14.15
CA ALA A 272 -22.10 10.87 13.37
C ALA A 272 -21.43 9.73 12.57
N SER A 273 -22.25 8.73 12.22
CA SER A 273 -21.88 7.53 11.46
C SER A 273 -21.42 7.84 10.03
N PRO A 274 -20.52 7.03 9.41
CA PRO A 274 -19.95 7.28 8.07
C PRO A 274 -20.94 7.55 6.93
N VAL A 275 -22.22 7.23 7.11
CA VAL A 275 -23.27 7.36 6.09
C VAL A 275 -23.67 8.82 5.80
N ASN A 276 -23.32 9.79 6.66
CA ASN A 276 -23.77 11.19 6.50
C ASN A 276 -22.66 12.24 6.27
N ASN A 277 -21.41 11.82 6.00
CA ASN A 277 -20.29 12.76 5.76
C ASN A 277 -20.49 13.71 4.57
N ASP A 278 -21.32 13.34 3.59
CA ASP A 278 -21.58 14.15 2.39
C ASP A 278 -22.65 15.24 2.58
N THR A 279 -23.41 15.23 3.69
CA THR A 279 -24.48 16.22 3.93
C THR A 279 -23.89 17.60 4.19
N ASN A 280 -22.80 17.65 4.96
CA ASN A 280 -22.10 18.88 5.37
C ASN A 280 -20.75 19.06 4.66
N ALA A 281 -20.58 18.46 3.48
CA ALA A 281 -19.34 18.58 2.71
C ALA A 281 -19.17 19.99 2.13
N PHE A 282 -17.92 20.44 1.98
CA PHE A 282 -17.58 21.60 1.15
C PHE A 282 -17.81 21.27 -0.34
N ARG A 283 -18.48 22.17 -1.07
CA ARG A 283 -18.89 21.95 -2.47
C ARG A 283 -18.44 23.08 -3.44
N GLY A 284 -17.53 23.94 -2.99
CA GLY A 284 -16.96 25.02 -3.77
C GLY A 284 -15.63 24.65 -4.43
N ASN A 285 -15.23 25.38 -5.47
CA ASN A 285 -13.98 25.16 -6.19
C ASN A 285 -12.89 26.07 -5.62
N LEU A 286 -11.78 25.50 -5.15
CA LEU A 286 -10.67 26.24 -4.53
C LEU A 286 -9.40 26.15 -5.38
N ASN A 287 -8.91 27.29 -5.86
CA ASN A 287 -7.61 27.42 -6.48
C ASN A 287 -6.66 28.13 -5.50
N GLY A 288 -5.65 27.43 -5.00
CA GLY A 288 -4.66 27.96 -4.08
C GLY A 288 -3.64 28.91 -4.72
N ASN A 289 -3.63 29.06 -6.06
CA ASN A 289 -2.71 29.92 -6.82
C ASN A 289 -1.22 29.74 -6.44
N ASN A 290 -0.83 28.49 -6.12
CA ASN A 290 0.47 28.07 -5.60
C ASN A 290 0.89 28.71 -4.27
N LYS A 291 -0.05 29.32 -3.53
CA LYS A 291 0.14 29.89 -2.19
C LYS A 291 0.17 28.79 -1.13
N THR A 292 0.79 29.13 0.00
CA THR A 292 1.03 28.22 1.12
C THR A 292 0.14 28.54 2.32
N LEU A 293 -0.51 27.51 2.85
CA LEU A 293 -1.09 27.47 4.19
C LEU A 293 -0.07 26.83 5.14
N SER A 294 0.34 27.54 6.20
CA SER A 294 1.44 27.07 7.06
C SER A 294 1.19 27.12 8.56
N ASN A 295 1.90 26.25 9.29
CA ASN A 295 2.06 26.28 10.75
C ASN A 295 0.75 26.09 11.54
N PHE A 296 -0.08 25.13 11.16
CA PHE A 296 -1.36 24.86 11.85
C PHE A 296 -1.43 23.48 12.49
N ILE A 297 -2.21 23.40 13.57
CA ILE A 297 -2.40 22.16 14.34
C ILE A 297 -3.88 21.78 14.34
N ILE A 298 -4.17 20.49 14.09
CA ILE A 298 -5.49 19.89 14.27
C ILE A 298 -5.40 18.90 15.45
N LYS A 299 -6.28 19.06 16.44
CA LYS A 299 -6.36 18.21 17.65
C LYS A 299 -7.81 17.79 17.92
N SER A 300 -8.61 17.59 16.87
CA SER A 300 -10.04 17.31 16.99
C SER A 300 -10.32 15.87 17.46
N ASP A 301 -11.58 15.59 17.83
CA ASP A 301 -12.14 14.24 18.01
C ASP A 301 -13.16 13.91 16.89
N ALA A 302 -13.02 14.57 15.75
CA ALA A 302 -14.01 14.55 14.68
C ALA A 302 -13.89 13.27 13.86
N PHE A 303 -15.01 12.79 13.33
CA PHE A 303 -15.02 11.56 12.56
C PHE A 303 -14.21 11.66 11.24
N SER A 304 -14.03 12.88 10.71
CA SER A 304 -13.22 13.16 9.53
C SER A 304 -12.44 14.47 9.67
N GLU A 305 -11.13 14.42 9.45
CA GLU A 305 -10.17 15.47 9.87
C GLU A 305 -9.18 15.88 8.76
N GLY A 306 -8.93 17.18 8.67
CA GLY A 306 -8.06 17.83 7.68
C GLY A 306 -8.29 19.34 7.64
N LEU A 307 -7.74 20.04 6.64
CA LEU A 307 -8.19 21.41 6.31
C LEU A 307 -9.71 21.42 6.11
N PHE A 308 -10.20 20.45 5.34
CA PHE A 308 -11.60 20.05 5.23
C PHE A 308 -11.85 18.75 6.02
N GLY A 309 -13.04 18.59 6.59
CA GLY A 309 -13.45 17.29 7.15
C GLY A 309 -14.11 16.43 6.08
N SER A 310 -14.90 17.05 5.21
CA SER A 310 -15.50 16.41 4.04
C SER A 310 -15.59 17.38 2.86
N VAL A 311 -15.19 16.93 1.67
CA VAL A 311 -15.34 17.64 0.40
C VAL A 311 -16.15 16.77 -0.56
N GLY A 312 -17.14 17.36 -1.25
CA GLY A 312 -18.13 16.62 -2.00
C GLY A 312 -18.54 17.31 -3.30
N GLY A 313 -18.58 16.56 -4.40
CA GLY A 313 -19.22 16.94 -5.66
C GLY A 313 -20.40 16.03 -5.99
N ASN A 314 -20.68 15.88 -7.28
CA ASN A 314 -21.46 14.81 -7.89
C ASN A 314 -20.94 14.57 -9.33
N ASP A 315 -21.45 13.58 -10.06
CA ASP A 315 -20.96 13.26 -11.41
C ASP A 315 -21.08 14.39 -12.44
N THR A 316 -22.07 15.27 -12.30
CA THR A 316 -22.28 16.41 -13.23
C THR A 316 -21.53 17.67 -12.79
N GLN A 317 -21.20 17.78 -11.52
CA GLN A 317 -20.52 18.92 -10.90
C GLN A 317 -19.50 18.42 -9.89
N ARG A 318 -18.31 18.13 -10.37
CA ARG A 318 -17.16 17.73 -9.55
C ARG A 318 -16.56 18.96 -8.89
N THR A 319 -16.22 18.83 -7.61
CA THR A 319 -15.50 19.88 -6.88
C THR A 319 -14.03 19.88 -7.29
N GLU A 320 -13.43 21.04 -7.53
CA GLU A 320 -11.99 21.16 -7.78
C GLU A 320 -11.25 21.75 -6.58
N ILE A 321 -10.14 21.13 -6.17
CA ILE A 321 -9.13 21.77 -5.31
C ILE A 321 -7.77 21.67 -6.00
N LYS A 322 -7.13 22.80 -6.27
CA LYS A 322 -5.89 22.82 -7.05
C LYS A 322 -4.88 23.88 -6.66
N ASN A 323 -3.62 23.68 -7.04
CA ASN A 323 -2.51 24.63 -6.88
C ASN A 323 -2.33 25.11 -5.44
N LEU A 324 -2.33 24.19 -4.46
CA LEU A 324 -2.33 24.54 -3.04
C LEU A 324 -1.13 23.92 -2.31
N LYS A 325 -0.47 24.68 -1.44
CA LYS A 325 0.61 24.15 -0.61
C LYS A 325 0.19 24.15 0.86
N ILE A 326 0.42 23.04 1.55
CA ILE A 326 0.23 22.86 2.99
C ILE A 326 1.60 22.57 3.59
N ASN A 327 2.01 23.32 4.61
CA ASN A 327 3.35 23.24 5.18
C ASN A 327 3.35 23.29 6.71
N HIS A 328 4.13 22.42 7.37
CA HIS A 328 4.17 22.32 8.84
C HIS A 328 2.77 22.13 9.46
N LEU A 329 2.02 21.15 8.94
CA LEU A 329 0.77 20.69 9.57
C LEU A 329 1.09 19.61 10.61
N THR A 330 0.55 19.79 11.81
CA THR A 330 0.60 18.79 12.89
C THR A 330 -0.79 18.28 13.24
N MET A 331 -1.00 16.96 13.23
CA MET A 331 -2.26 16.31 13.60
C MET A 331 -1.98 15.27 14.70
N ASN A 332 -2.33 15.58 15.95
CA ASN A 332 -1.76 14.87 17.12
C ASN A 332 -2.77 14.17 18.04
N ASN A 333 -4.08 14.25 17.78
CA ASN A 333 -5.10 13.92 18.79
C ASN A 333 -6.19 12.95 18.32
N VAL A 334 -5.86 12.11 17.35
CA VAL A 334 -6.83 11.17 16.77
C VAL A 334 -7.16 10.05 17.77
N THR A 335 -8.41 10.08 18.23
CA THR A 335 -8.97 9.05 19.13
C THR A 335 -9.47 7.84 18.34
N THR A 336 -9.96 6.80 19.03
CA THR A 336 -10.65 5.66 18.38
C THR A 336 -11.90 6.04 17.57
N ARG A 337 -12.33 7.32 17.60
CA ARG A 337 -13.48 7.86 16.87
C ARG A 337 -13.10 8.45 15.51
N SER A 338 -11.94 9.10 15.36
CA SER A 338 -11.57 9.74 14.10
C SER A 338 -11.20 8.67 13.07
N SER A 339 -12.02 8.55 12.02
CA SER A 339 -11.99 7.39 11.12
C SER A 339 -11.58 7.70 9.69
N TYR A 340 -11.26 8.96 9.41
CA TYR A 340 -10.79 9.45 8.12
C TYR A 340 -9.90 10.67 8.36
N VAL A 341 -8.61 10.59 8.06
CA VAL A 341 -7.66 11.66 8.43
C VAL A 341 -6.73 11.96 7.26
N GLY A 342 -6.61 13.23 6.86
CA GLY A 342 -5.57 13.68 5.94
C GLY A 342 -5.44 15.18 5.82
N ALA A 343 -4.27 15.68 5.42
CA ALA A 343 -3.93 17.11 5.53
C ALA A 343 -4.90 18.03 4.78
N LEU A 344 -5.32 17.62 3.57
CA LEU A 344 -6.31 18.36 2.81
C LEU A 344 -7.73 18.01 3.24
N SER A 345 -8.07 16.72 3.28
CA SER A 345 -9.41 16.29 3.73
C SER A 345 -9.43 14.94 4.43
N GLY A 346 -10.31 14.79 5.42
CA GLY A 346 -10.69 13.48 5.94
C GLY A 346 -11.40 12.65 4.87
N HIS A 347 -12.55 13.14 4.39
CA HIS A 347 -13.40 12.48 3.40
C HIS A 347 -13.47 13.28 2.08
N ALA A 348 -13.44 12.62 0.93
CA ALA A 348 -13.52 13.28 -0.37
C ALA A 348 -14.29 12.45 -1.41
N ASN A 349 -15.36 13.01 -2.00
CA ASN A 349 -16.25 12.29 -2.92
C ASN A 349 -16.54 13.14 -4.17
N TYR A 350 -16.41 12.57 -5.37
CA TYR A 350 -16.57 13.29 -6.65
C TYR A 350 -15.74 14.60 -6.75
N ILE A 351 -14.45 14.53 -6.40
CA ILE A 351 -13.49 15.64 -6.40
C ILE A 351 -12.39 15.42 -7.47
N ASN A 352 -11.85 16.53 -7.98
CA ASN A 352 -10.56 16.56 -8.67
C ASN A 352 -9.56 17.31 -7.77
N ILE A 353 -8.46 16.66 -7.39
CA ILE A 353 -7.35 17.26 -6.63
C ILE A 353 -6.14 17.33 -7.55
N THR A 354 -5.60 18.52 -7.79
CA THR A 354 -4.53 18.71 -8.79
C THR A 354 -3.44 19.67 -8.31
N ASN A 355 -2.17 19.28 -8.36
CA ASN A 355 -1.06 20.15 -7.93
C ASN A 355 -1.26 20.63 -6.46
N VAL A 356 -1.42 19.67 -5.53
CA VAL A 356 -1.48 19.95 -4.09
C VAL A 356 -0.30 19.30 -3.39
N ASP A 357 0.53 20.11 -2.75
CA ASP A 357 1.73 19.66 -2.03
C ASP A 357 1.53 19.77 -0.51
N VAL A 358 1.81 18.71 0.23
CA VAL A 358 1.86 18.68 1.69
C VAL A 358 3.30 18.44 2.13
N THR A 359 3.85 19.31 2.98
CA THR A 359 5.26 19.29 3.37
C THR A 359 5.46 19.47 4.86
N ALA A 360 6.48 18.81 5.41
CA ALA A 360 6.75 18.77 6.85
C ALA A 360 5.51 18.36 7.67
N LEU A 361 4.78 17.34 7.20
CA LEU A 361 3.63 16.77 7.89
C LEU A 361 4.07 15.97 9.12
N THR A 362 3.35 16.12 10.23
CA THR A 362 3.36 15.17 11.35
C THR A 362 1.94 14.74 11.63
N LEU A 363 1.61 13.47 11.37
CA LEU A 363 0.23 12.96 11.45
C LEU A 363 0.19 11.70 12.31
N ASN A 364 -0.47 11.78 13.46
CA ASN A 364 -0.84 10.64 14.30
C ASN A 364 -2.32 10.33 14.09
N GLY A 365 -2.65 9.13 13.61
CA GLY A 365 -4.00 8.73 13.22
C GLY A 365 -4.45 7.36 13.77
N PHE A 366 -5.73 7.01 13.56
CA PHE A 366 -6.30 5.73 14.00
C PHE A 366 -6.62 4.85 12.79
N THR A 367 -7.71 5.10 12.06
CA THR A 367 -8.12 4.35 10.87
C THR A 367 -8.33 5.26 9.65
N ARG A 368 -8.09 4.71 8.45
CA ARG A 368 -8.12 5.36 7.11
C ARG A 368 -7.42 6.71 7.10
N VAL A 369 -6.11 6.63 7.26
CA VAL A 369 -5.19 7.77 7.41
C VAL A 369 -4.38 7.92 6.13
N GLY A 370 -4.49 9.06 5.45
CA GLY A 370 -3.67 9.42 4.29
C GLY A 370 -3.02 10.76 4.50
N GLY A 371 -1.75 10.94 4.09
CA GLY A 371 -1.10 12.23 4.30
C GLY A 371 -1.75 13.40 3.56
N LEU A 372 -2.42 13.16 2.43
CA LEU A 372 -3.27 14.15 1.73
C LEU A 372 -4.76 13.94 2.02
N VAL A 373 -5.28 12.72 1.85
CA VAL A 373 -6.71 12.40 2.02
C VAL A 373 -6.94 11.11 2.81
N GLY A 374 -7.82 11.13 3.81
CA GLY A 374 -8.20 9.92 4.58
C GLY A 374 -8.93 8.88 3.74
N TYR A 375 -10.04 9.26 3.10
CA TYR A 375 -10.76 8.44 2.13
C TYR A 375 -11.22 9.24 0.90
N VAL A 376 -11.05 8.64 -0.27
CA VAL A 376 -11.44 9.21 -1.56
C VAL A 376 -12.33 8.25 -2.36
N ASN A 377 -13.39 8.77 -3.00
CA ASN A 377 -14.33 7.98 -3.81
C ASN A 377 -14.73 8.70 -5.11
N HIS A 378 -14.87 7.96 -6.21
CA HIS A 378 -15.27 8.48 -7.54
C HIS A 378 -14.50 9.73 -8.00
N SER A 379 -13.19 9.80 -7.74
CA SER A 379 -12.41 11.05 -7.80
C SER A 379 -11.07 10.89 -8.54
N LYS A 380 -10.38 12.02 -8.76
CA LYS A 380 -9.05 12.06 -9.36
C LYS A 380 -8.07 12.81 -8.49
N ILE A 381 -6.86 12.27 -8.35
CA ILE A 381 -5.74 12.92 -7.65
C ILE A 381 -4.54 12.93 -8.60
N GLU A 382 -4.10 14.12 -8.97
CA GLU A 382 -3.10 14.33 -10.03
C GLU A 382 -2.00 15.29 -9.58
N ASN A 383 -0.74 15.01 -9.94
CA ASN A 383 0.42 15.87 -9.69
C ASN A 383 0.56 16.35 -8.21
N SER A 384 0.15 15.51 -7.24
CA SER A 384 0.05 15.92 -5.83
C SER A 384 1.06 15.15 -4.97
N ASN A 385 1.72 15.82 -4.04
CA ASN A 385 2.87 15.27 -3.32
C ASN A 385 2.71 15.40 -1.79
N VAL A 386 3.22 14.43 -1.03
CA VAL A 386 3.26 14.48 0.44
C VAL A 386 4.65 14.17 0.98
N SER A 387 5.11 14.89 2.00
CA SER A 387 6.32 14.57 2.75
C SER A 387 6.14 14.81 4.26
N GLY A 388 6.68 13.90 5.08
CA GLY A 388 6.57 13.97 6.54
C GLY A 388 6.57 12.60 7.22
N THR A 389 6.03 12.54 8.43
CA THR A 389 5.90 11.32 9.24
C THR A 389 4.44 11.02 9.52
N ILE A 390 4.03 9.76 9.29
CA ILE A 390 2.67 9.28 9.58
C ILE A 390 2.77 8.10 10.55
N THR A 391 2.09 8.20 11.68
CA THR A 391 1.98 7.12 12.68
C THR A 391 0.52 6.75 12.87
N THR A 392 0.19 5.46 12.82
CA THR A 392 -1.20 4.96 12.96
C THR A 392 -1.29 3.73 13.85
N THR A 393 -2.51 3.33 14.21
CA THR A 393 -2.74 2.22 15.15
C THR A 393 -3.82 1.22 14.68
N ASN A 394 -4.39 1.41 13.48
CA ASN A 394 -5.49 0.59 12.97
C ASN A 394 -5.49 0.55 11.41
N TYR A 395 -6.60 0.11 10.84
CA TYR A 395 -6.81 -0.19 9.42
C TYR A 395 -6.52 0.98 8.47
N ALA A 396 -5.89 0.65 7.34
CA ALA A 396 -5.71 1.48 6.15
C ALA A 396 -4.89 2.77 6.37
N THR A 397 -3.58 2.67 6.11
CA THR A 397 -2.62 3.78 6.23
C THR A 397 -1.91 3.99 4.90
N GLY A 398 -1.94 5.22 4.37
CA GLY A 398 -1.24 5.61 3.14
C GLY A 398 -0.42 6.88 3.33
N GLY A 399 0.71 7.00 2.63
CA GLY A 399 1.47 8.25 2.60
C GLY A 399 0.73 9.37 1.88
N LEU A 400 0.00 9.05 0.79
CA LEU A 400 -0.88 9.98 0.10
C LEU A 400 -2.35 9.80 0.55
N ILE A 401 -2.86 8.56 0.53
CA ILE A 401 -4.30 8.27 0.70
C ILE A 401 -4.54 7.08 1.65
N GLY A 402 -5.36 7.26 2.68
CA GLY A 402 -5.68 6.15 3.60
C GLY A 402 -6.48 5.06 2.89
N SER A 403 -7.52 5.43 2.16
CA SER A 403 -8.33 4.51 1.36
C SER A 403 -8.91 5.14 0.10
N ALA A 404 -8.93 4.41 -1.02
CA ALA A 404 -9.43 4.89 -2.30
C ALA A 404 -10.46 3.93 -2.94
N SER A 405 -11.52 4.46 -3.53
CA SER A 405 -12.57 3.70 -4.22
C SER A 405 -12.92 4.31 -5.57
N ASN A 406 -13.03 3.51 -6.63
CA ASN A 406 -13.51 3.96 -7.96
C ASN A 406 -12.80 5.23 -8.48
N SER A 407 -11.49 5.35 -8.24
CA SER A 407 -10.73 6.61 -8.36
C SER A 407 -9.44 6.43 -9.15
N GLN A 408 -8.84 7.55 -9.58
CA GLN A 408 -7.60 7.58 -10.35
C GLN A 408 -6.53 8.37 -9.59
N ILE A 409 -5.31 7.83 -9.54
CA ILE A 409 -4.14 8.46 -8.92
C ILE A 409 -3.04 8.52 -9.98
N ASN A 410 -2.58 9.73 -10.29
CA ASN A 410 -1.74 9.98 -11.45
C ASN A 410 -0.61 10.97 -11.13
N HIS A 411 0.63 10.68 -11.54
CA HIS A 411 1.79 11.57 -11.32
C HIS A 411 1.94 12.07 -9.86
N SER A 412 1.48 11.30 -8.88
CA SER A 412 1.35 11.74 -7.48
C SER A 412 2.25 10.92 -6.58
N ASN A 413 2.94 11.57 -5.64
CA ASN A 413 4.06 10.96 -4.93
C ASN A 413 3.95 11.13 -3.42
N SER A 414 4.61 10.25 -2.68
CA SER A 414 4.76 10.39 -1.24
C SER A 414 6.20 10.09 -0.83
N THR A 415 6.80 10.97 -0.03
CA THR A 415 8.12 10.76 0.58
C THR A 415 8.00 10.64 2.10
N THR A 416 7.02 9.88 2.56
CA THR A 416 6.66 9.75 3.98
C THR A 416 7.39 8.61 4.65
N ASN A 417 7.77 8.79 5.92
CA ASN A 417 8.09 7.67 6.79
C ASN A 417 6.80 7.25 7.53
N ILE A 418 6.40 5.99 7.37
CA ILE A 418 5.12 5.46 7.85
C ILE A 418 5.36 4.41 8.94
N VAL A 419 4.69 4.56 10.07
CA VAL A 419 4.66 3.58 11.16
C VAL A 419 3.20 3.29 11.51
N SER A 420 2.62 2.26 10.91
CA SER A 420 1.39 1.67 11.45
C SER A 420 1.76 0.74 12.61
N GLU A 421 0.96 0.73 13.68
CA GLU A 421 1.08 -0.17 14.83
C GLU A 421 -0.17 -1.07 14.95
N ARG A 422 -0.02 -2.31 15.43
CA ARG A 422 -1.17 -3.22 15.64
C ARG A 422 -1.91 -2.95 16.95
N LEU A 423 -3.16 -2.52 16.82
CA LEU A 423 -4.17 -2.74 17.85
C LEU A 423 -4.51 -4.23 17.98
N ALA A 424 -4.47 -4.76 19.19
CA ALA A 424 -4.80 -6.17 19.44
C ALA A 424 -6.28 -6.46 19.13
N GLY A 425 -6.55 -7.59 18.46
CA GLY A 425 -7.91 -8.02 18.12
C GLY A 425 -8.50 -7.43 16.83
N THR A 426 -7.79 -6.54 16.13
CA THR A 426 -8.20 -6.10 14.78
C THR A 426 -7.67 -7.06 13.72
N ASN A 427 -8.55 -7.51 12.81
CA ASN A 427 -8.17 -8.33 11.67
C ASN A 427 -8.03 -7.48 10.41
N THR A 428 -6.93 -7.68 9.68
CA THR A 428 -6.50 -6.92 8.49
C THR A 428 -6.11 -5.46 8.74
N SER A 429 -4.98 -5.05 8.20
CA SER A 429 -4.60 -3.66 7.97
C SER A 429 -3.89 -3.59 6.62
N GLY A 430 -4.22 -2.59 5.82
CA GLY A 430 -3.48 -2.24 4.60
C GLY A 430 -2.56 -1.06 4.89
N THR A 431 -1.25 -1.27 4.89
CA THR A 431 -0.26 -0.19 5.00
C THR A 431 0.45 -0.02 3.66
N GLY A 432 0.24 1.13 3.01
CA GLY A 432 0.83 1.48 1.72
C GLY A 432 1.67 2.76 1.80
N GLY A 433 2.75 2.86 1.02
CA GLY A 433 3.50 4.11 0.92
C GLY A 433 2.73 5.19 0.18
N LEU A 434 1.87 4.81 -0.77
CA LEU A 434 0.97 5.71 -1.49
C LEU A 434 -0.48 5.56 -0.99
N VAL A 435 -1.02 4.34 -1.01
CA VAL A 435 -2.43 4.05 -0.69
C VAL A 435 -2.57 2.91 0.31
N GLY A 436 -3.23 3.11 1.44
CA GLY A 436 -3.43 2.05 2.44
C GLY A 436 -4.25 0.88 1.90
N VAL A 437 -5.47 1.16 1.44
CA VAL A 437 -6.36 0.19 0.78
C VAL A 437 -7.02 0.82 -0.44
N MET A 438 -7.11 0.09 -1.55
CA MET A 438 -7.78 0.58 -2.76
C MET A 438 -8.81 -0.41 -3.31
N THR A 439 -9.90 0.09 -3.90
CA THR A 439 -10.97 -0.72 -4.51
C THR A 439 -11.38 -0.15 -5.87
N ASN A 440 -11.17 -0.89 -6.97
CA ASN A 440 -11.39 -0.39 -8.34
C ASN A 440 -10.59 0.91 -8.61
N VAL A 441 -9.29 0.91 -8.36
CA VAL A 441 -8.43 2.10 -8.48
C VAL A 441 -7.28 1.84 -9.44
N ASN A 442 -6.96 2.87 -10.23
CA ASN A 442 -5.80 2.88 -11.11
C ASN A 442 -4.74 3.81 -10.54
N ILE A 443 -3.51 3.32 -10.47
CA ILE A 443 -2.31 4.07 -10.09
C ILE A 443 -1.40 4.15 -11.32
N ASP A 444 -1.02 5.36 -11.71
CA ASP A 444 -0.19 5.62 -12.90
C ASP A 444 0.89 6.66 -12.58
N ASN A 445 2.12 6.44 -13.04
CA ASN A 445 3.24 7.39 -12.90
C ASN A 445 3.50 7.87 -11.46
N SER A 446 3.18 7.07 -10.43
CA SER A 446 3.04 7.51 -9.04
C SER A 446 3.93 6.72 -8.09
N ASN A 447 4.65 7.40 -7.18
CA ASN A 447 5.80 6.81 -6.49
C ASN A 447 5.80 7.01 -4.97
N HIS A 448 6.49 6.11 -4.26
CA HIS A 448 6.81 6.28 -2.85
C HIS A 448 8.31 6.20 -2.56
N ILE A 449 8.83 7.10 -1.72
CA ILE A 449 10.22 7.09 -1.25
C ILE A 449 10.27 7.28 0.28
N GLY A 450 10.49 6.21 1.04
CA GLY A 450 10.52 6.29 2.50
C GLY A 450 10.44 4.93 3.18
N THR A 451 10.63 4.89 4.50
CA THR A 451 10.52 3.65 5.27
C THR A 451 9.07 3.35 5.64
N LEU A 452 8.64 2.10 5.51
CA LEU A 452 7.34 1.63 6.00
C LEU A 452 7.54 0.64 7.14
N LYS A 453 6.73 0.77 8.19
CA LYS A 453 6.39 -0.32 9.10
C LYS A 453 4.89 -0.53 9.01
N GLY A 454 4.48 -1.72 8.59
CA GLY A 454 3.09 -2.09 8.41
C GLY A 454 2.75 -3.41 9.08
N PHE A 455 1.46 -3.60 9.35
CA PHE A 455 0.93 -4.80 10.00
C PHE A 455 -0.09 -5.49 9.09
N ASP A 456 -0.15 -6.82 9.19
CA ASP A 456 -0.88 -7.69 8.28
C ASP A 456 -0.48 -7.55 6.80
N SER A 457 -1.06 -6.61 6.04
CA SER A 457 -0.84 -6.46 4.60
C SER A 457 -0.11 -5.13 4.30
N THR A 458 1.17 -5.23 3.92
CA THR A 458 2.08 -4.09 3.76
C THR A 458 2.65 -4.05 2.35
N GLY A 459 2.52 -2.94 1.65
CA GLY A 459 3.08 -2.75 0.31
C GLY A 459 3.79 -1.40 0.19
N GLY A 460 4.92 -1.33 -0.51
CA GLY A 460 5.65 -0.07 -0.69
C GLY A 460 4.82 1.02 -1.39
N LEU A 461 3.86 0.65 -2.24
CA LEU A 461 2.85 1.56 -2.77
C LEU A 461 1.47 1.31 -2.16
N VAL A 462 0.99 0.06 -2.16
CA VAL A 462 -0.38 -0.31 -1.80
C VAL A 462 -0.43 -1.40 -0.74
N GLY A 463 -1.07 -1.13 0.40
CA GLY A 463 -1.23 -2.15 1.45
C GLY A 463 -2.11 -3.32 1.00
N ALA A 464 -3.34 -3.02 0.55
CA ALA A 464 -4.24 -4.00 -0.05
C ALA A 464 -4.97 -3.44 -1.29
N ALA A 465 -5.03 -4.24 -2.34
CA ALA A 465 -5.70 -3.94 -3.60
C ALA A 465 -6.92 -4.85 -3.79
N LEU A 466 -8.08 -4.24 -3.99
CA LEU A 466 -9.38 -4.89 -4.05
C LEU A 466 -10.17 -4.50 -5.31
N GLY A 467 -11.14 -5.32 -5.66
CA GLY A 467 -12.09 -5.05 -6.74
C GLY A 467 -11.58 -5.44 -8.13
N GLU A 468 -12.27 -4.92 -9.13
CA GLU A 468 -12.16 -5.31 -10.52
C GLU A 468 -11.20 -4.41 -11.31
N ASN A 469 -10.46 -5.01 -12.25
CA ASN A 469 -9.57 -4.32 -13.18
C ASN A 469 -8.55 -3.40 -12.48
N ILE A 470 -7.92 -3.87 -11.41
CA ILE A 470 -6.85 -3.16 -10.70
C ILE A 470 -5.70 -2.88 -11.67
N LYS A 471 -5.22 -1.63 -11.75
CA LYS A 471 -4.09 -1.26 -12.61
C LYS A 471 -3.03 -0.47 -11.85
N MET A 472 -1.77 -0.87 -12.02
CA MET A 472 -0.60 -0.14 -11.58
C MET A 472 0.39 -0.05 -12.74
N ASN A 473 0.69 1.17 -13.20
CA ASN A 473 1.60 1.39 -14.33
C ASN A 473 2.69 2.43 -14.00
N ASN A 474 3.91 2.18 -14.47
CA ASN A 474 5.07 3.06 -14.33
C ASN A 474 5.23 3.66 -12.91
N SER A 475 5.06 2.84 -11.88
CA SER A 475 4.93 3.27 -10.49
C SER A 475 5.95 2.55 -9.62
N THR A 476 6.63 3.26 -8.71
CA THR A 476 7.77 2.71 -7.99
C THR A 476 7.73 2.91 -6.48
N HIS A 477 8.37 2.01 -5.75
CA HIS A 477 8.70 2.20 -4.33
C HIS A 477 10.21 2.14 -4.12
N THR A 478 10.75 3.06 -3.32
CA THR A 478 12.13 3.02 -2.83
C THR A 478 12.17 3.19 -1.31
N GLY A 479 12.67 2.18 -0.60
CA GLY A 479 12.88 2.24 0.85
C GLY A 479 12.63 0.90 1.54
N ASN A 480 13.06 0.80 2.79
CA ASN A 480 12.93 -0.44 3.56
C ASN A 480 11.50 -0.62 4.10
N ILE A 481 11.03 -1.86 4.11
CA ILE A 481 9.69 -2.24 4.57
C ILE A 481 9.82 -3.27 5.70
N GLU A 482 9.38 -2.89 6.90
CA GLU A 482 9.09 -3.83 7.99
C GLU A 482 7.65 -4.34 7.85
N GLY A 483 7.51 -5.64 7.57
CA GLY A 483 6.24 -6.28 7.24
C GLY A 483 5.87 -7.46 8.15
N TRP A 484 4.66 -7.99 7.91
CA TRP A 484 4.00 -9.06 8.69
C TRP A 484 3.48 -10.18 7.74
N ASN A 485 2.16 -10.35 7.57
CA ASN A 485 1.57 -11.52 6.89
C ASN A 485 1.72 -11.51 5.35
N ASN A 486 1.40 -10.40 4.72
CA ASN A 486 1.43 -10.23 3.27
C ASN A 486 2.30 -9.01 2.97
N THR A 487 3.56 -9.22 2.62
CA THR A 487 4.55 -8.13 2.47
C THR A 487 5.00 -8.04 1.03
N GLY A 488 4.69 -6.91 0.39
CA GLY A 488 5.00 -6.59 -0.99
C GLY A 488 5.98 -5.42 -1.08
N GLY A 489 6.94 -5.45 -2.01
CA GLY A 489 7.69 -4.23 -2.35
C GLY A 489 6.81 -3.17 -3.05
N LEU A 490 5.75 -3.57 -3.78
CA LEU A 490 4.72 -2.66 -4.29
C LEU A 490 3.36 -2.89 -3.62
N ILE A 491 2.82 -4.11 -3.68
CA ILE A 491 1.46 -4.46 -3.23
C ILE A 491 1.51 -5.57 -2.17
N GLY A 492 1.02 -5.32 -0.96
CA GLY A 492 0.98 -6.34 0.10
C GLY A 492 0.07 -7.51 -0.25
N LEU A 493 -1.19 -7.20 -0.57
CA LEU A 493 -2.25 -8.18 -0.86
C LEU A 493 -3.09 -7.74 -2.06
N ILE A 494 -3.37 -8.66 -2.99
CA ILE A 494 -4.44 -8.53 -4.00
C ILE A 494 -5.55 -9.51 -3.65
N GLN A 495 -6.80 -9.05 -3.56
CA GLN A 495 -7.95 -9.87 -3.16
C GLN A 495 -9.27 -9.39 -3.79
N SER A 496 -10.21 -10.31 -4.05
CA SER A 496 -11.59 -10.03 -4.48
C SER A 496 -11.70 -9.20 -5.78
N GLY A 497 -11.54 -9.88 -6.93
CA GLY A 497 -11.70 -9.32 -8.28
C GLY A 497 -11.59 -10.43 -9.34
N SER A 498 -11.64 -10.06 -10.63
CA SER A 498 -11.49 -10.99 -11.77
C SER A 498 -10.17 -10.89 -12.53
N ASN A 499 -9.42 -9.79 -12.36
CA ASN A 499 -8.11 -9.53 -12.98
C ASN A 499 -7.38 -8.33 -12.36
N TYR A 500 -6.07 -8.26 -12.59
CA TYR A 500 -5.22 -7.08 -12.39
C TYR A 500 -4.15 -6.97 -13.46
N SER A 501 -3.59 -5.78 -13.65
CA SER A 501 -2.35 -5.54 -14.41
C SER A 501 -1.38 -4.69 -13.57
N ILE A 502 -0.12 -5.14 -13.51
CA ILE A 502 1.03 -4.38 -13.02
C ILE A 502 2.06 -4.32 -14.15
N GLU A 503 2.34 -3.12 -14.65
CA GLU A 503 3.18 -2.89 -15.82
C GLU A 503 4.26 -1.85 -15.50
N LEU A 504 5.49 -2.04 -16.01
CA LEU A 504 6.59 -1.06 -15.91
C LEU A 504 6.91 -0.59 -14.47
N SER A 505 6.63 -1.42 -13.46
CA SER A 505 6.61 -0.99 -12.06
C SER A 505 7.67 -1.71 -11.23
N HIS A 506 8.35 -0.96 -10.36
CA HIS A 506 9.62 -1.40 -9.77
C HIS A 506 9.72 -1.09 -8.26
N ALA A 507 10.26 -2.03 -7.49
CA ALA A 507 10.51 -1.84 -6.07
C ALA A 507 12.01 -2.00 -5.74
N THR A 508 12.50 -1.16 -4.83
CA THR A 508 13.88 -1.26 -4.34
C THR A 508 13.96 -0.96 -2.84
N GLY A 509 14.72 -1.77 -2.11
CA GLY A 509 14.88 -1.66 -0.67
C GLY A 509 14.55 -2.98 0.04
N ASP A 510 15.00 -3.09 1.29
CA ASP A 510 14.96 -4.36 2.01
C ASP A 510 13.59 -4.66 2.61
N LEU A 511 13.15 -5.91 2.46
CA LEU A 511 11.98 -6.46 3.14
C LEU A 511 12.43 -7.19 4.42
N PHE A 512 12.01 -6.69 5.58
CA PHE A 512 12.24 -7.32 6.87
C PHE A 512 10.92 -7.78 7.50
N ILE A 513 10.79 -9.07 7.79
CA ILE A 513 9.59 -9.63 8.42
C ILE A 513 9.80 -9.77 9.92
N SER A 514 9.00 -9.03 10.68
CA SER A 514 9.20 -8.83 12.12
C SER A 514 8.42 -9.80 13.02
N SER A 515 7.42 -10.52 12.49
CA SER A 515 6.52 -11.35 13.29
C SER A 515 5.84 -12.47 12.48
N HIS A 516 5.06 -13.31 13.16
CA HIS A 516 4.38 -14.49 12.62
C HIS A 516 3.62 -14.20 11.33
N ILE A 517 4.03 -14.88 10.26
CA ILE A 517 3.20 -15.08 9.07
C ILE A 517 2.29 -16.28 9.35
N ASN A 518 1.05 -16.25 8.86
CA ASN A 518 0.07 -17.34 8.91
C ASN A 518 0.59 -18.67 8.25
N PRO A 519 -0.25 -19.67 7.91
CA PRO A 519 0.08 -20.65 6.86
C PRO A 519 -0.46 -20.44 5.42
N THR A 520 -1.16 -19.32 5.10
CA THR A 520 -1.48 -18.94 3.69
C THR A 520 -1.08 -17.54 3.09
N GLY A 521 -0.53 -16.58 3.83
CA GLY A 521 0.16 -15.35 3.36
C GLY A 521 1.42 -15.53 2.50
N GLY A 522 2.19 -14.45 2.29
CA GLY A 522 3.34 -14.46 1.40
C GLY A 522 4.20 -13.19 1.42
N VAL A 523 5.47 -13.32 1.02
CA VAL A 523 6.44 -12.23 0.93
C VAL A 523 6.96 -12.15 -0.50
N GLY A 524 6.83 -10.99 -1.14
CA GLY A 524 7.23 -10.79 -2.53
C GLY A 524 7.80 -9.40 -2.76
N GLY A 525 8.84 -9.28 -3.58
CA GLY A 525 9.40 -7.97 -3.93
C GLY A 525 8.47 -7.07 -4.76
N ILE A 526 7.42 -7.60 -5.37
CA ILE A 526 6.35 -6.81 -6.01
C ILE A 526 5.01 -7.08 -5.33
N ILE A 527 4.54 -8.34 -5.30
CA ILE A 527 3.27 -8.75 -4.68
C ILE A 527 3.55 -9.71 -3.51
N GLY A 528 3.12 -9.36 -2.30
CA GLY A 528 3.18 -10.28 -1.16
C GLY A 528 2.32 -11.53 -1.38
N LYS A 529 1.03 -11.31 -1.68
CA LYS A 529 0.07 -12.37 -1.97
C LYS A 529 -0.98 -11.99 -3.01
N ASP A 530 -1.22 -12.91 -3.94
CA ASP A 530 -2.25 -12.85 -4.98
C ASP A 530 -3.36 -13.88 -4.70
N LEU A 531 -4.61 -13.40 -4.60
CA LEU A 531 -5.83 -14.17 -4.40
C LEU A 531 -6.87 -14.01 -5.52
N ILE A 532 -6.53 -13.44 -6.68
CA ILE A 532 -7.50 -13.24 -7.77
C ILE A 532 -7.00 -13.81 -9.10
N PRO A 533 -7.90 -14.28 -9.98
CA PRO A 533 -7.48 -14.92 -11.21
C PRO A 533 -7.02 -13.89 -12.26
N ASN A 534 -6.40 -14.40 -13.33
CA ASN A 534 -6.05 -13.65 -14.55
C ASN A 534 -5.18 -12.40 -14.32
N GLY A 535 -4.32 -12.42 -13.30
CA GLY A 535 -3.33 -11.37 -13.07
C GLY A 535 -2.30 -11.27 -14.19
N THR A 536 -1.85 -10.06 -14.52
CA THR A 536 -0.68 -9.84 -15.39
C THR A 536 0.36 -9.00 -14.67
N MET A 537 1.60 -9.45 -14.69
CA MET A 537 2.79 -8.69 -14.30
C MET A 537 3.74 -8.64 -15.51
N ASP A 538 4.01 -7.45 -16.04
CA ASP A 538 4.88 -7.25 -17.21
C ASP A 538 5.97 -6.21 -16.92
N ASN A 539 7.20 -6.52 -17.33
CA ASN A 539 8.37 -5.65 -17.20
C ASN A 539 8.54 -5.03 -15.81
N CYS A 540 8.34 -5.85 -14.77
CA CYS A 540 8.47 -5.46 -13.36
C CYS A 540 9.83 -5.93 -12.80
N HIS A 541 10.37 -5.17 -11.84
CA HIS A 541 11.68 -5.50 -11.25
C HIS A 541 11.74 -5.23 -9.75
N TYR A 542 12.33 -6.15 -9.00
CA TYR A 542 12.64 -6.00 -7.59
C TYR A 542 14.13 -6.13 -7.32
N LYS A 543 14.66 -5.24 -6.48
CA LYS A 543 16.02 -5.31 -5.94
C LYS A 543 16.02 -5.06 -4.43
N GLY A 544 16.43 -6.05 -3.64
CA GLY A 544 16.57 -5.90 -2.19
C GLY A 544 16.71 -7.21 -1.43
N ASN A 545 17.18 -7.11 -0.20
CA ASN A 545 17.32 -8.25 0.70
C ASN A 545 15.93 -8.64 1.25
N ILE A 546 15.68 -9.93 1.45
CA ILE A 546 14.48 -10.44 2.14
C ILE A 546 14.94 -11.24 3.36
N SER A 547 14.56 -10.76 4.55
CA SER A 547 15.06 -11.28 5.83
C SER A 547 13.97 -11.33 6.91
N PHE A 548 14.20 -12.13 7.96
CA PHE A 548 13.20 -12.49 8.96
C PHE A 548 13.77 -12.36 10.37
N ALA A 549 12.94 -12.02 11.36
CA ALA A 549 13.30 -12.11 12.77
C ALA A 549 13.44 -13.59 13.22
N GLN A 550 14.37 -13.86 14.14
CA GLN A 550 14.77 -15.22 14.54
C GLN A 550 13.61 -16.10 15.05
N ASP A 551 12.60 -15.50 15.68
CA ASP A 551 11.50 -16.20 16.36
C ASP A 551 10.17 -16.23 15.59
N VAL A 552 10.16 -15.89 14.29
CA VAL A 552 8.96 -15.99 13.45
C VAL A 552 8.55 -17.46 13.26
N GLU A 553 7.41 -17.88 13.82
CA GLU A 553 6.94 -19.26 13.72
C GLU A 553 6.35 -19.60 12.33
N ILE A 554 6.83 -20.72 11.76
CA ILE A 554 6.33 -21.58 10.66
C ILE A 554 5.65 -21.02 9.38
N SER A 555 6.30 -21.35 8.26
CA SER A 555 5.83 -21.30 6.85
C SER A 555 5.89 -19.89 6.26
N GLN A 556 6.15 -19.70 4.94
CA GLN A 556 5.07 -19.65 3.94
C GLN A 556 5.55 -19.81 2.50
N ASN A 557 5.63 -18.70 1.77
CA ASN A 557 5.83 -18.62 0.34
C ASN A 557 6.56 -17.29 0.12
N ILE A 558 7.83 -17.35 -0.27
CA ILE A 558 8.74 -16.21 -0.38
C ILE A 558 9.20 -16.13 -1.82
N GLY A 559 8.98 -15.01 -2.51
CA GLY A 559 9.39 -14.80 -3.89
C GLY A 559 10.18 -13.50 -4.05
N GLY A 560 11.08 -13.41 -5.02
CA GLY A 560 11.67 -12.12 -5.38
C GLY A 560 10.67 -11.17 -6.05
N LEU A 561 9.66 -11.68 -6.76
CA LEU A 561 8.52 -10.85 -7.23
C LEU A 561 7.23 -11.18 -6.50
N VAL A 562 6.84 -12.46 -6.41
CA VAL A 562 5.53 -12.85 -5.86
C VAL A 562 5.67 -13.92 -4.78
N GLY A 563 5.20 -13.63 -3.57
CA GLY A 563 5.25 -14.58 -2.47
C GLY A 563 4.36 -15.80 -2.70
N PHE A 564 3.05 -15.57 -2.77
CA PHE A 564 2.05 -16.63 -2.97
C PHE A 564 1.04 -16.29 -4.06
N ILE A 565 0.76 -17.23 -4.95
CA ILE A 565 -0.32 -17.16 -5.94
C ILE A 565 -1.36 -18.27 -5.68
N ALA A 566 -2.60 -17.84 -5.43
CA ALA A 566 -3.66 -18.68 -4.90
C ALA A 566 -4.92 -18.77 -5.78
N ASP A 567 -4.92 -18.24 -7.00
CA ASP A 567 -6.01 -18.37 -7.98
C ASP A 567 -5.46 -18.48 -9.41
N GLN A 568 -6.27 -18.89 -10.40
CA GLN A 568 -5.85 -19.35 -11.73
C GLN A 568 -5.35 -18.23 -12.66
N GLY A 569 -4.53 -18.57 -13.68
CA GLY A 569 -4.40 -17.71 -14.86
C GLY A 569 -3.38 -16.56 -14.76
N THR A 570 -2.70 -16.39 -13.62
CA THR A 570 -1.72 -15.31 -13.46
C THR A 570 -0.49 -15.53 -14.38
N THR A 571 -0.14 -14.48 -15.12
CA THR A 571 1.01 -14.43 -16.04
C THR A 571 2.05 -13.42 -15.55
N ILE A 572 3.29 -13.85 -15.41
CA ILE A 572 4.44 -13.00 -15.09
C ILE A 572 5.39 -13.05 -16.30
N LYS A 573 5.69 -11.91 -16.91
CA LYS A 573 6.54 -11.86 -18.11
C LYS A 573 7.51 -10.70 -18.11
N ASN A 574 8.63 -10.88 -18.84
CA ASN A 574 9.68 -9.88 -19.03
C ASN A 574 10.22 -9.27 -17.72
N SER A 575 10.07 -9.98 -16.59
CA SER A 575 10.23 -9.44 -15.24
C SER A 575 11.40 -10.10 -14.51
N SER A 576 12.05 -9.37 -13.60
CA SER A 576 13.34 -9.80 -13.05
C SER A 576 13.53 -9.46 -11.57
N ALA A 577 14.30 -10.29 -10.86
CA ALA A 577 14.56 -10.11 -9.43
C ALA A 577 16.05 -10.27 -9.07
N GLU A 578 16.61 -9.27 -8.39
CA GLU A 578 17.96 -9.27 -7.83
C GLU A 578 17.87 -9.36 -6.30
N ILE A 579 18.18 -10.54 -5.75
CA ILE A 579 17.78 -10.90 -4.37
C ILE A 579 18.90 -11.48 -3.50
N GLU A 580 18.84 -11.17 -2.21
CA GLU A 580 19.49 -11.95 -1.15
C GLU A 580 18.38 -12.40 -0.19
N ILE A 581 18.10 -13.70 -0.14
CA ILE A 581 17.00 -14.25 0.66
C ILE A 581 17.60 -15.10 1.79
N VAL A 582 17.46 -14.65 3.03
CA VAL A 582 17.99 -15.35 4.22
C VAL A 582 16.84 -15.79 5.12
N VAL A 583 16.65 -17.10 5.27
CA VAL A 583 15.44 -17.66 5.91
C VAL A 583 15.77 -18.84 6.83
N ASP A 584 15.43 -18.70 8.11
CA ASP A 584 15.64 -19.75 9.14
C ASP A 584 14.44 -20.73 9.28
N LYS A 585 13.26 -20.36 8.75
CA LYS A 585 11.95 -21.02 9.00
C LYS A 585 10.94 -20.91 7.82
N GLY A 586 11.39 -21.05 6.57
CA GLY A 586 10.56 -20.87 5.36
C GLY A 586 10.22 -22.16 4.61
N LYS A 587 9.00 -22.29 4.08
CA LYS A 587 8.52 -23.52 3.41
C LYS A 587 8.79 -23.57 1.90
N ASN A 588 8.41 -22.52 1.16
CA ASN A 588 8.63 -22.45 -0.29
C ASN A 588 9.33 -21.12 -0.62
N VAL A 589 10.52 -21.19 -1.21
CA VAL A 589 11.37 -20.03 -1.49
C VAL A 589 11.72 -19.99 -2.98
N GLY A 590 11.22 -18.98 -3.69
CA GLY A 590 11.55 -18.68 -5.06
C GLY A 590 12.43 -17.43 -5.13
N GLY A 591 13.44 -17.41 -6.00
CA GLY A 591 14.06 -16.14 -6.40
C GLY A 591 13.09 -15.25 -7.19
N LEU A 592 11.98 -15.80 -7.71
CA LEU A 592 10.94 -15.07 -8.46
C LEU A 592 9.55 -15.30 -7.86
N VAL A 593 9.10 -16.55 -7.71
CA VAL A 593 7.78 -16.94 -7.16
C VAL A 593 7.92 -17.98 -6.05
N GLY A 594 7.42 -17.67 -4.85
CA GLY A 594 7.53 -18.57 -3.70
C GLY A 594 6.69 -19.84 -3.87
N LYS A 595 5.38 -19.69 -4.07
CA LYS A 595 4.49 -20.81 -4.34
C LYS A 595 3.34 -20.44 -5.27
N VAL A 596 3.02 -21.39 -6.13
CA VAL A 596 1.82 -21.43 -6.97
C VAL A 596 0.92 -22.59 -6.50
N TYR A 597 -0.38 -22.35 -6.28
CA TYR A 597 -1.28 -23.39 -5.75
C TYR A 597 -2.14 -24.11 -6.79
N TYR A 598 -2.73 -23.38 -7.75
CA TYR A 598 -3.77 -23.92 -8.65
C TYR A 598 -3.26 -24.29 -10.06
N LYS A 599 -3.78 -23.66 -11.13
CA LYS A 599 -3.53 -24.03 -12.53
C LYS A 599 -3.43 -22.82 -13.48
N ASN A 600 -2.96 -23.12 -14.69
CA ASN A 600 -2.87 -22.21 -15.84
C ASN A 600 -1.96 -20.99 -15.57
N TYR A 601 -0.79 -21.19 -14.98
CA TYR A 601 0.16 -20.10 -14.73
C TYR A 601 1.24 -20.02 -15.80
N HIS A 602 1.67 -18.81 -16.11
CA HIS A 602 2.68 -18.56 -17.12
C HIS A 602 3.81 -17.69 -16.56
N ILE A 603 5.05 -18.13 -16.76
CA ILE A 603 6.28 -17.37 -16.45
C ILE A 603 7.10 -17.31 -17.74
N GLU A 604 7.28 -16.13 -18.32
CA GLU A 604 7.87 -15.98 -19.67
C GLU A 604 8.94 -14.87 -19.73
N ASN A 605 10.13 -15.17 -20.28
CA ASN A 605 11.23 -14.21 -20.40
C ASN A 605 11.63 -13.58 -19.03
N CYS A 606 11.55 -14.36 -17.94
CA CYS A 606 11.80 -13.88 -16.59
C CYS A 606 13.17 -14.35 -16.06
N THR A 607 13.83 -13.52 -15.25
CA THR A 607 15.18 -13.80 -14.74
C THR A 607 15.29 -13.61 -13.22
N ALA A 608 16.08 -14.45 -12.56
CA ALA A 608 16.42 -14.27 -11.14
C ALA A 608 17.92 -14.38 -10.91
N PHE A 609 18.47 -13.45 -10.11
CA PHE A 609 19.88 -13.34 -9.77
C PHE A 609 20.05 -13.18 -8.25
N GLY A 610 21.14 -13.74 -7.70
CA GLY A 610 21.57 -13.49 -6.32
C GLY A 610 21.73 -14.77 -5.51
N ASN A 611 21.36 -14.76 -4.22
CA ASN A 611 21.49 -15.95 -3.37
C ASN A 611 20.25 -16.22 -2.51
N ILE A 612 20.00 -17.52 -2.24
CA ILE A 612 19.03 -18.01 -1.28
C ILE A 612 19.78 -18.84 -0.23
N SER A 613 19.77 -18.39 1.02
CA SER A 613 20.23 -19.16 2.18
C SER A 613 19.03 -19.64 2.99
N THR A 614 18.81 -20.96 3.04
CA THR A 614 17.80 -21.55 3.93
C THR A 614 18.48 -22.38 5.01
N ALA A 615 18.38 -21.96 6.26
CA ALA A 615 18.72 -22.78 7.41
C ALA A 615 17.43 -23.40 7.99
N SER A 616 17.49 -24.63 8.50
CA SER A 616 16.38 -25.22 9.25
C SER A 616 16.82 -25.59 10.66
N ASN A 617 16.18 -24.97 11.66
CA ASN A 617 16.36 -25.37 13.05
C ASN A 617 15.80 -26.79 13.29
N PRO A 618 16.30 -27.54 14.30
CA PRO A 618 15.73 -28.83 14.67
C PRO A 618 14.22 -28.72 14.94
N GLY A 619 13.40 -29.51 14.23
CA GLY A 619 11.94 -29.43 14.29
C GLY A 619 11.28 -28.48 13.26
N SER A 620 12.06 -27.80 12.41
CA SER A 620 11.51 -27.00 11.31
C SER A 620 10.87 -27.88 10.23
N LEU A 621 9.68 -27.49 9.77
CA LEU A 621 9.10 -28.01 8.53
C LEU A 621 9.94 -27.52 7.33
N LEU A 622 10.04 -28.36 6.30
CA LEU A 622 11.04 -28.26 5.23
C LEU A 622 11.03 -26.98 4.40
N SER A 623 12.23 -26.52 4.04
CA SER A 623 12.44 -25.59 2.94
C SER A 623 12.52 -26.32 1.58
N THR A 624 11.70 -25.86 0.65
CA THR A 624 11.85 -26.10 -0.79
C THR A 624 12.33 -24.80 -1.42
N ALA A 625 13.43 -24.81 -2.17
CA ALA A 625 13.97 -23.58 -2.78
C ALA A 625 14.33 -23.75 -4.26
N GLY A 626 14.09 -22.69 -5.04
CA GLY A 626 14.58 -22.58 -6.40
C GLY A 626 14.65 -21.14 -6.94
N GLY A 627 15.43 -20.91 -7.99
CA GLY A 627 15.70 -19.55 -8.47
C GLY A 627 14.52 -18.89 -9.16
N ILE A 628 13.75 -19.60 -9.97
CA ILE A 628 12.45 -19.09 -10.45
C ILE A 628 11.37 -19.41 -9.42
N GLY A 629 11.22 -20.68 -9.06
CA GLY A 629 10.09 -21.17 -8.26
C GLY A 629 10.52 -21.93 -7.01
N GLY A 630 9.91 -21.62 -5.87
CA GLY A 630 9.95 -22.53 -4.72
C GLY A 630 9.14 -23.79 -5.04
N LYS A 631 7.80 -23.67 -4.99
CA LYS A 631 6.89 -24.77 -5.36
C LYS A 631 5.89 -24.35 -6.44
N LEU A 632 5.95 -25.00 -7.59
CA LEU A 632 5.12 -24.68 -8.75
C LEU A 632 4.16 -25.82 -9.12
N ASN A 633 2.87 -25.49 -9.23
CA ASN A 633 1.81 -26.38 -9.66
C ASN A 633 1.29 -25.88 -11.01
N ASN A 634 1.18 -26.79 -11.99
CA ASN A 634 0.61 -26.51 -13.32
C ASN A 634 1.02 -25.15 -13.90
N THR A 635 2.33 -24.91 -13.92
CA THR A 635 2.96 -23.67 -14.40
C THR A 635 3.70 -23.94 -15.70
N THR A 636 3.59 -23.05 -16.68
CA THR A 636 4.40 -23.09 -17.91
C THR A 636 5.49 -22.04 -17.80
N ILE A 637 6.75 -22.46 -17.77
CA ILE A 637 7.92 -21.60 -17.76
C ILE A 637 8.58 -21.63 -19.14
N VAL A 638 8.76 -20.45 -19.74
CA VAL A 638 9.32 -20.28 -21.08
C VAL A 638 10.44 -19.24 -21.05
N ASN A 639 11.54 -19.48 -21.78
CA ASN A 639 12.63 -18.51 -21.97
C ASN A 639 13.14 -17.86 -20.67
N SER A 640 13.14 -18.58 -19.55
CA SER A 640 13.44 -18.00 -18.24
C SER A 640 14.78 -18.51 -17.70
N SER A 641 15.46 -17.70 -16.90
CA SER A 641 16.79 -18.02 -16.36
C SER A 641 16.93 -17.79 -14.87
N SER A 642 17.80 -18.60 -14.25
CA SER A 642 18.25 -18.40 -12.87
C SER A 642 19.77 -18.45 -12.81
N SER A 643 20.36 -17.46 -12.13
CA SER A 643 21.75 -17.53 -11.64
C SER A 643 21.80 -17.50 -10.12
N VAL A 644 20.70 -17.90 -9.46
CA VAL A 644 20.56 -17.84 -8.00
C VAL A 644 21.34 -18.98 -7.35
N ASN A 645 22.35 -18.67 -6.53
CA ASN A 645 23.02 -19.69 -5.72
C ASN A 645 22.11 -20.09 -4.55
N ILE A 646 22.05 -21.38 -4.22
CA ILE A 646 21.21 -21.91 -3.15
C ILE A 646 22.09 -22.60 -2.11
N ASN A 647 22.05 -22.11 -0.87
CA ASN A 647 22.68 -22.72 0.30
C ASN A 647 21.62 -23.26 1.26
N GLY A 648 21.23 -24.51 1.05
CA GLY A 648 20.22 -25.23 1.83
C GLY A 648 20.85 -26.10 2.91
N ILE A 649 20.71 -25.67 4.17
CA ILE A 649 21.09 -26.46 5.35
C ILE A 649 19.80 -26.84 6.09
N SER A 650 19.39 -28.09 5.99
CA SER A 650 18.31 -28.65 6.80
C SER A 650 18.83 -29.61 7.86
N ASN A 651 18.11 -29.69 8.98
CA ASN A 651 18.31 -30.64 10.06
C ASN A 651 17.02 -31.45 10.29
N SER A 652 16.27 -31.72 9.22
CA SER A 652 14.96 -32.37 9.26
C SER A 652 15.07 -33.88 9.02
N SER A 653 14.05 -34.63 9.41
CA SER A 653 13.86 -36.03 9.03
C SER A 653 13.08 -36.19 7.71
N GLU A 654 12.46 -35.12 7.21
CA GLU A 654 11.77 -35.12 5.92
C GLU A 654 12.73 -34.70 4.78
N LYS A 655 12.40 -35.02 3.53
CA LYS A 655 13.25 -34.70 2.36
C LYS A 655 13.08 -33.25 1.89
N ALA A 656 14.11 -32.41 2.06
CA ALA A 656 14.19 -31.10 1.40
C ALA A 656 14.21 -31.24 -0.14
N LYS A 657 14.12 -30.11 -0.86
CA LYS A 657 14.03 -30.05 -2.33
C LYS A 657 14.66 -28.76 -2.83
N TYR A 658 15.79 -28.87 -3.53
CA TYR A 658 16.54 -27.72 -4.02
C TYR A 658 16.78 -27.85 -5.51
N GLY A 659 16.34 -26.85 -6.28
CA GLY A 659 16.53 -26.84 -7.73
C GLY A 659 16.85 -25.46 -8.26
N GLY A 660 17.90 -25.33 -9.06
CA GLY A 660 18.41 -24.01 -9.45
C GLY A 660 17.39 -23.15 -10.20
N LEU A 661 16.44 -23.77 -10.92
CA LEU A 661 15.26 -23.12 -11.48
C LEU A 661 14.00 -23.34 -10.59
N ILE A 662 13.71 -24.58 -10.17
CA ILE A 662 12.51 -24.91 -9.39
C ILE A 662 12.83 -25.90 -8.25
N GLY A 663 12.44 -25.60 -7.01
CA GLY A 663 12.55 -26.56 -5.90
C GLY A 663 11.65 -27.79 -6.09
N GLU A 664 10.34 -27.59 -6.21
CA GLU A 664 9.35 -28.63 -6.48
C GLU A 664 8.41 -28.24 -7.63
N SER A 665 8.23 -29.12 -8.62
CA SER A 665 7.24 -28.95 -9.70
C SER A 665 6.23 -30.10 -9.74
N SER A 666 4.95 -29.77 -9.94
CA SER A 666 3.88 -30.77 -10.02
C SER A 666 2.75 -30.41 -10.99
N SER A 667 1.80 -31.34 -11.16
CA SER A 667 0.55 -31.17 -11.93
C SER A 667 0.74 -30.62 -13.35
N GLN A 668 1.48 -31.31 -14.20
CA GLN A 668 1.71 -30.90 -15.60
C GLN A 668 2.44 -29.55 -15.74
N THR A 669 3.35 -29.23 -14.81
CA THR A 669 4.28 -28.11 -14.96
C THR A 669 5.21 -28.35 -16.15
N GLN A 670 5.44 -27.32 -16.97
CA GLN A 670 6.27 -27.39 -18.17
C GLN A 670 7.42 -26.41 -18.04
N VAL A 671 8.64 -26.87 -18.27
CA VAL A 671 9.84 -26.02 -18.37
C VAL A 671 10.36 -26.13 -19.79
N ILE A 672 10.38 -25.00 -20.49
CA ILE A 672 10.65 -24.91 -21.93
C ILE A 672 11.72 -23.85 -22.15
N ARG A 673 12.77 -24.17 -22.91
CA ARG A 673 13.78 -23.17 -23.33
C ARG A 673 14.35 -22.36 -22.16
N SER A 674 14.57 -22.98 -21.03
CA SER A 674 14.92 -22.30 -19.76
C SER A 674 16.17 -22.92 -19.13
N TYR A 675 16.87 -22.16 -18.28
CA TYR A 675 18.18 -22.62 -17.77
C TYR A 675 18.56 -22.10 -16.38
N SER A 676 19.52 -22.79 -15.75
CA SER A 676 20.05 -22.44 -14.43
C SER A 676 21.59 -22.47 -14.40
N THR A 677 22.22 -21.46 -13.83
CA THR A 677 23.68 -21.36 -13.65
C THR A 677 24.13 -21.29 -12.19
N GLY A 678 23.21 -21.05 -11.26
CA GLY A 678 23.52 -20.91 -9.83
C GLY A 678 23.97 -22.22 -9.18
N ASN A 679 24.99 -22.15 -8.33
CA ASN A 679 25.49 -23.32 -7.58
C ASN A 679 24.53 -23.69 -6.44
N ILE A 680 24.39 -24.99 -6.18
CA ILE A 680 23.45 -25.52 -5.20
C ILE A 680 24.21 -26.38 -4.19
N TYR A 681 24.11 -26.00 -2.92
CA TYR A 681 24.51 -26.81 -1.79
C TYR A 681 23.25 -27.21 -1.02
N GLY A 682 23.02 -28.53 -0.88
CA GLY A 682 21.96 -29.11 -0.07
C GLY A 682 22.51 -30.27 0.75
N ASN A 683 22.38 -30.26 2.07
CA ASN A 683 22.81 -31.38 2.91
C ASN A 683 21.75 -32.51 3.03
N GLU A 684 20.77 -32.54 2.13
CA GLU A 684 19.62 -33.44 2.11
C GLU A 684 19.37 -34.04 0.71
N ASP A 685 18.19 -34.64 0.56
CA ASP A 685 17.70 -35.33 -0.63
C ASP A 685 17.17 -34.36 -1.72
N ASN A 686 16.99 -34.86 -2.95
CA ASN A 686 16.36 -34.17 -4.08
C ASN A 686 17.02 -32.83 -4.46
N VAL A 687 18.29 -32.88 -4.82
CA VAL A 687 19.07 -31.71 -5.25
C VAL A 687 19.34 -31.78 -6.75
N GLY A 688 18.84 -30.81 -7.53
CA GLY A 688 18.93 -30.81 -8.99
C GLY A 688 19.39 -29.49 -9.58
N GLY A 689 20.30 -29.48 -10.56
CA GLY A 689 20.79 -28.22 -11.15
C GLY A 689 19.68 -27.34 -11.77
N LEU A 690 18.60 -27.94 -12.28
CA LEU A 690 17.41 -27.27 -12.77
C LEU A 690 16.20 -27.47 -11.83
N ILE A 691 15.82 -28.72 -11.53
CA ILE A 691 14.67 -29.03 -10.66
C ILE A 691 15.04 -30.00 -9.53
N GLY A 692 14.70 -29.67 -8.28
CA GLY A 692 14.93 -30.55 -7.14
C GLY A 692 14.08 -31.82 -7.21
N PHE A 693 12.75 -31.64 -7.19
CA PHE A 693 11.78 -32.73 -7.35
C PHE A 693 10.73 -32.41 -8.42
N ALA A 694 10.71 -33.22 -9.48
CA ALA A 694 9.78 -33.13 -10.60
C ALA A 694 8.78 -34.29 -10.54
N THR A 695 7.49 -33.97 -10.36
CA THR A 695 6.44 -34.99 -10.23
C THR A 695 5.19 -34.72 -11.07
N SER A 696 4.27 -35.68 -11.09
CA SER A 696 2.91 -35.57 -11.66
C SER A 696 2.85 -34.94 -13.06
N GLN A 697 3.49 -35.58 -14.03
CA GLN A 697 3.56 -35.16 -15.44
C GLN A 697 4.32 -33.84 -15.66
N THR A 698 5.26 -33.48 -14.77
CA THR A 698 6.23 -32.41 -15.09
C THR A 698 7.00 -32.76 -16.37
N SER A 699 7.15 -31.80 -17.27
CA SER A 699 8.00 -31.93 -18.46
C SER A 699 9.10 -30.87 -18.50
N ILE A 700 10.29 -31.28 -18.89
CA ILE A 700 11.47 -30.43 -19.10
C ILE A 700 11.90 -30.61 -20.55
N ASN A 701 11.84 -29.54 -21.33
CA ASN A 701 12.05 -29.57 -22.76
C ASN A 701 13.05 -28.49 -23.17
N ASN A 702 14.07 -28.87 -23.93
CA ASN A 702 15.07 -27.95 -24.47
C ASN A 702 15.65 -27.03 -23.38
N SER A 703 16.14 -27.59 -22.27
CA SER A 703 16.51 -26.82 -21.07
C SER A 703 17.83 -27.33 -20.48
N PHE A 704 18.55 -26.52 -19.71
CA PHE A 704 19.88 -26.91 -19.23
C PHE A 704 20.29 -26.34 -17.87
N ALA A 705 21.24 -26.99 -17.20
CA ALA A 705 21.81 -26.52 -15.95
C ALA A 705 23.35 -26.61 -15.92
N THR A 706 24.00 -25.58 -15.39
CA THR A 706 25.47 -25.48 -15.36
C THR A 706 26.07 -25.30 -13.98
N GLY A 707 25.27 -24.87 -13.00
CA GLY A 707 25.72 -24.75 -11.61
C GLY A 707 26.11 -26.10 -11.00
N ASN A 708 27.13 -26.10 -10.14
CA ASN A 708 27.54 -27.31 -9.43
C ASN A 708 26.47 -27.70 -8.39
N VAL A 709 26.29 -29.01 -8.21
CA VAL A 709 25.31 -29.61 -7.31
C VAL A 709 26.02 -30.39 -6.22
N SER A 710 25.87 -29.96 -4.97
CA SER A 710 26.29 -30.69 -3.78
C SER A 710 25.06 -31.19 -3.03
N GLY A 711 24.92 -32.51 -2.88
CA GLY A 711 23.74 -33.17 -2.30
C GLY A 711 24.04 -34.28 -1.28
N LYS A 712 23.03 -35.10 -0.96
CA LYS A 712 23.16 -36.29 -0.11
C LYS A 712 22.53 -37.53 -0.73
N ASN A 713 21.23 -37.49 -1.04
CA ASN A 713 20.55 -38.52 -1.82
C ASN A 713 19.79 -37.88 -3.00
N ASP A 714 19.41 -38.69 -3.99
CA ASP A 714 18.61 -38.26 -5.15
C ASP A 714 19.14 -36.94 -5.77
N SER A 715 20.41 -36.94 -6.17
CA SER A 715 21.14 -35.75 -6.62
C SER A 715 21.52 -35.84 -8.10
N GLY A 716 21.17 -34.82 -8.88
CA GLY A 716 21.40 -34.83 -10.34
C GLY A 716 21.81 -33.48 -10.91
N GLY A 717 22.63 -33.47 -11.97
CA GLY A 717 23.06 -32.23 -12.60
C GLY A 717 21.91 -31.44 -13.27
N LEU A 718 20.81 -32.10 -13.64
CA LEU A 718 19.58 -31.46 -14.14
C LEU A 718 18.41 -31.62 -13.16
N VAL A 719 18.13 -32.85 -12.71
CA VAL A 719 16.98 -33.17 -11.85
C VAL A 719 17.40 -34.03 -10.67
N GLY A 720 17.01 -33.67 -9.44
CA GLY A 720 17.27 -34.52 -8.27
C GLY A 720 16.48 -35.82 -8.34
N ASN A 721 15.15 -35.70 -8.34
CA ASN A 721 14.21 -36.82 -8.46
C ASN A 721 13.13 -36.53 -9.52
N LEU A 722 12.98 -37.44 -10.48
CA LEU A 722 11.96 -37.41 -11.55
C LEU A 722 10.98 -38.57 -11.37
N THR A 723 9.71 -38.25 -11.08
CA THR A 723 8.64 -39.25 -10.87
C THR A 723 7.44 -38.96 -11.75
N ASN A 724 7.03 -39.90 -12.61
CA ASN A 724 5.98 -39.69 -13.62
C ASN A 724 6.21 -38.42 -14.48
N GLY A 725 7.45 -38.16 -14.90
CA GLY A 725 7.83 -36.95 -15.65
C GLY A 725 8.54 -37.22 -16.97
N PHE A 726 8.89 -36.15 -17.67
CA PHE A 726 9.49 -36.15 -19.01
C PHE A 726 10.71 -35.23 -19.04
N VAL A 727 11.83 -35.70 -19.61
CA VAL A 727 13.03 -34.87 -19.86
C VAL A 727 13.47 -35.11 -21.29
N VAL A 728 13.39 -34.06 -22.12
CA VAL A 728 13.62 -34.12 -23.57
C VAL A 728 14.57 -33.01 -23.99
N ASN A 729 15.49 -33.32 -24.91
CA ASN A 729 16.45 -32.38 -25.50
C ASN A 729 17.21 -31.51 -24.48
N SER A 730 17.63 -32.08 -23.35
CA SER A 730 18.16 -31.31 -22.22
C SER A 730 19.56 -31.77 -21.81
N TYR A 731 20.32 -30.90 -21.13
CA TYR A 731 21.69 -31.22 -20.71
C TYR A 731 22.10 -30.61 -19.37
N ALA A 732 23.14 -31.17 -18.75
CA ALA A 732 23.79 -30.57 -17.59
C ALA A 732 25.32 -30.63 -17.66
N THR A 733 25.99 -29.59 -17.17
CA THR A 733 27.47 -29.44 -17.19
C THR A 733 28.11 -29.32 -15.80
N GLY A 734 27.37 -28.89 -14.79
CA GLY A 734 27.87 -28.72 -13.42
C GLY A 734 28.33 -30.05 -12.79
N ASN A 735 29.33 -30.01 -11.92
CA ASN A 735 29.75 -31.21 -11.19
C ASN A 735 28.66 -31.65 -10.20
N VAL A 736 28.53 -32.96 -9.98
CA VAL A 736 27.61 -33.51 -8.98
C VAL A 736 28.42 -34.20 -7.90
N THR A 737 28.38 -33.69 -6.67
CA THR A 737 29.09 -34.25 -5.50
C THR A 737 28.08 -34.57 -4.41
N THR A 738 28.24 -35.69 -3.70
CA THR A 738 27.43 -35.97 -2.51
C THR A 738 28.25 -36.35 -1.28
N SER A 739 27.69 -36.04 -0.12
CA SER A 739 28.13 -36.63 1.15
C SER A 739 27.65 -38.09 1.27
N THR A 740 28.31 -38.90 2.10
CA THR A 740 28.11 -40.35 2.18
C THR A 740 26.74 -40.74 2.78
N GLY A 741 25.69 -40.75 1.97
CA GLY A 741 24.38 -41.33 2.28
C GLY A 741 24.33 -42.84 2.05
N SER A 742 23.45 -43.56 2.75
CA SER A 742 23.34 -45.03 2.66
C SER A 742 22.57 -45.55 1.44
N PHE A 743 21.81 -44.70 0.75
CA PHE A 743 20.98 -45.04 -0.42
C PHE A 743 20.81 -43.81 -1.33
N SER A 744 21.83 -43.47 -2.13
CA SER A 744 21.80 -42.29 -3.00
C SER A 744 21.68 -42.67 -4.48
N GLY A 745 20.63 -42.21 -5.15
CA GLY A 745 20.61 -42.11 -6.60
C GLY A 745 21.39 -40.86 -7.04
N ILE A 746 22.51 -41.05 -7.73
CA ILE A 746 23.38 -39.95 -8.18
C ILE A 746 23.65 -40.10 -9.68
N GLY A 747 23.35 -39.05 -10.45
CA GLY A 747 23.63 -39.06 -11.88
C GLY A 747 23.91 -37.70 -12.50
N GLY A 748 24.52 -37.70 -13.68
CA GLY A 748 24.93 -36.46 -14.37
C GLY A 748 23.74 -35.63 -14.85
N LEU A 749 22.65 -36.29 -15.27
CA LEU A 749 21.35 -35.63 -15.48
C LEU A 749 20.43 -35.82 -14.27
N ILE A 750 20.14 -37.07 -13.89
CA ILE A 750 19.07 -37.37 -12.93
C ILE A 750 19.59 -38.18 -11.73
N GLY A 751 19.28 -37.79 -10.51
CA GLY A 751 19.59 -38.60 -9.33
C GLY A 751 18.78 -39.90 -9.29
N SER A 752 17.46 -39.76 -9.22
CA SER A 752 16.50 -40.87 -9.17
C SER A 752 15.39 -40.70 -10.21
N VAL A 753 15.06 -41.79 -10.92
CA VAL A 753 14.02 -41.80 -11.98
C VAL A 753 12.99 -42.91 -11.71
N SER A 754 11.70 -42.55 -11.78
CA SER A 754 10.59 -43.48 -11.54
C SER A 754 9.42 -43.25 -12.50
N ASN A 755 8.97 -44.31 -13.18
CA ASN A 755 7.84 -44.30 -14.14
C ASN A 755 7.90 -43.12 -15.13
N SER A 756 9.09 -42.75 -15.60
CA SER A 756 9.34 -41.51 -16.33
C SER A 756 9.96 -41.76 -17.70
N ASN A 757 9.86 -40.76 -18.56
CA ASN A 757 10.51 -40.73 -19.87
C ASN A 757 11.72 -39.79 -19.85
N LEU A 758 12.84 -40.28 -20.37
CA LEU A 758 14.05 -39.55 -20.66
C LEU A 758 14.27 -39.78 -22.17
N ASP A 759 14.46 -38.71 -22.94
CA ASP A 759 14.66 -38.80 -24.40
C ASP A 759 15.68 -37.75 -24.91
N HIS A 760 16.51 -38.11 -25.90
CA HIS A 760 17.42 -37.20 -26.64
C HIS A 760 18.22 -36.20 -25.77
N SER A 761 18.70 -36.63 -24.60
CA SER A 761 19.32 -35.76 -23.56
C SER A 761 20.73 -36.22 -23.15
N ILE A 762 21.60 -35.29 -22.74
CA ILE A 762 23.05 -35.55 -22.58
C ILE A 762 23.68 -35.05 -21.27
N ALA A 763 24.44 -35.92 -20.60
CA ALA A 763 25.26 -35.58 -19.44
C ALA A 763 26.66 -35.08 -19.87
N LEU A 764 26.95 -33.79 -19.65
CA LEU A 764 28.20 -33.11 -20.02
C LEU A 764 29.09 -32.78 -18.81
N ASN A 765 28.69 -33.26 -17.62
CA ASN A 765 29.37 -33.03 -16.35
C ASN A 765 30.84 -33.49 -16.44
N LYS A 766 31.77 -32.72 -15.87
CA LYS A 766 33.17 -33.15 -15.79
C LYS A 766 33.36 -34.31 -14.81
N ASN A 767 32.65 -34.29 -13.68
CA ASN A 767 32.88 -35.18 -12.55
C ASN A 767 31.57 -35.52 -11.80
N ILE A 768 31.45 -36.76 -11.34
CA ILE A 768 30.39 -37.22 -10.42
C ILE A 768 31.03 -37.91 -9.21
N GLU A 769 30.88 -37.34 -8.01
CA GLU A 769 31.49 -37.83 -6.79
C GLU A 769 30.45 -38.36 -5.80
N ALA A 770 30.54 -39.64 -5.46
CA ALA A 770 29.51 -40.35 -4.70
C ALA A 770 30.06 -41.20 -3.53
N GLY A 771 31.37 -41.15 -3.28
CA GLY A 771 32.03 -42.02 -2.31
C GLY A 771 31.92 -43.49 -2.71
N THR A 772 31.16 -44.28 -1.94
CA THR A 772 30.99 -45.72 -2.20
C THR A 772 29.69 -46.06 -2.94
N ASN A 773 28.87 -45.07 -3.28
CA ASN A 773 27.52 -45.29 -3.80
C ASN A 773 27.50 -45.57 -5.32
N PRO A 774 26.49 -46.31 -5.82
CA PRO A 774 26.30 -46.51 -7.25
C PRO A 774 26.01 -45.18 -7.96
N VAL A 775 26.66 -44.98 -9.10
CA VAL A 775 26.53 -43.79 -9.96
C VAL A 775 26.26 -44.22 -11.38
N GLY A 776 25.39 -43.48 -12.07
CA GLY A 776 25.20 -43.59 -13.51
C GLY A 776 25.42 -42.23 -14.17
N ARG A 777 26.14 -42.17 -15.30
CA ARG A 777 26.44 -40.89 -15.95
C ARG A 777 25.17 -40.13 -16.37
N VAL A 778 24.11 -40.83 -16.75
CA VAL A 778 22.82 -40.24 -17.13
C VAL A 778 21.88 -40.20 -15.93
N TYR A 779 21.55 -41.35 -15.34
CA TYR A 779 20.71 -41.43 -14.15
C TYR A 779 21.30 -42.36 -13.07
N GLY A 780 21.13 -42.04 -11.79
CA GLY A 780 21.70 -42.84 -10.70
C GLY A 780 20.94 -44.13 -10.40
N ILE A 781 19.66 -44.01 -10.01
CA ILE A 781 18.79 -45.15 -9.71
C ILE A 781 17.51 -45.05 -10.53
N GLY A 782 17.06 -46.18 -11.10
CA GLY A 782 15.80 -46.29 -11.83
C GLY A 782 14.83 -47.27 -11.17
N SER A 783 13.55 -46.93 -11.13
CA SER A 783 12.47 -47.79 -10.60
C SER A 783 11.20 -47.73 -11.46
N GLY A 784 10.37 -48.77 -11.43
CA GLY A 784 9.14 -48.83 -12.23
C GLY A 784 9.39 -48.86 -13.74
N THR A 785 8.42 -48.41 -14.53
CA THR A 785 8.46 -48.47 -16.01
C THR A 785 9.03 -47.18 -16.60
N ASN A 786 10.36 -47.12 -16.76
CA ASN A 786 11.03 -45.99 -17.40
C ASN A 786 11.24 -46.24 -18.90
N THR A 787 11.10 -45.20 -19.70
CA THR A 787 11.48 -45.19 -21.13
C THR A 787 12.67 -44.26 -21.29
N ILE A 788 13.79 -44.77 -21.81
CA ILE A 788 15.08 -44.08 -21.81
C ILE A 788 15.73 -44.32 -23.18
N SER A 789 15.73 -43.30 -24.05
CA SER A 789 16.13 -43.40 -25.47
C SER A 789 17.07 -42.28 -25.91
N ASP A 790 18.06 -42.64 -26.73
CA ASP A 790 18.97 -41.67 -27.39
C ASP A 790 19.72 -40.74 -26.40
N HIS A 791 20.16 -41.32 -25.29
CA HIS A 791 20.97 -40.63 -24.27
C HIS A 791 22.46 -40.80 -24.42
N TYR A 792 23.17 -39.73 -24.14
CA TYR A 792 24.62 -39.66 -24.23
C TYR A 792 25.23 -39.15 -22.93
N ALA A 793 26.50 -39.47 -22.73
CA ALA A 793 27.30 -38.89 -21.67
C ALA A 793 28.74 -38.70 -22.15
N TYR A 794 29.38 -37.63 -21.66
CA TYR A 794 30.79 -37.37 -21.92
C TYR A 794 31.66 -38.56 -21.45
N ASP A 795 32.49 -39.08 -22.35
CA ASP A 795 33.29 -40.27 -22.09
C ASP A 795 34.43 -40.04 -21.09
N GLY A 796 35.00 -38.83 -21.07
CA GLY A 796 35.97 -38.36 -20.09
C GLY A 796 35.39 -37.95 -18.74
N MET A 797 34.12 -38.24 -18.45
CA MET A 797 33.48 -37.95 -17.15
C MET A 797 34.13 -38.80 -16.05
N THR A 798 34.71 -38.15 -15.04
CA THR A 798 35.37 -38.82 -13.91
C THR A 798 34.40 -39.18 -12.79
N LYS A 799 34.81 -40.11 -11.92
CA LYS A 799 34.13 -40.36 -10.65
C LYS A 799 35.08 -40.77 -9.53
N ASN A 800 34.63 -40.52 -8.29
CA ASN A 800 35.22 -41.09 -7.08
C ASN A 800 34.30 -42.20 -6.55
N GLY A 801 34.69 -43.47 -6.72
CA GLY A 801 33.96 -44.64 -6.24
C GLY A 801 34.25 -45.96 -6.98
N THR A 802 33.58 -47.04 -6.59
CA THR A 802 33.76 -48.39 -7.16
C THR A 802 32.94 -48.63 -8.44
N GLY A 803 33.28 -49.69 -9.20
CA GLY A 803 32.62 -50.09 -10.45
C GLY A 803 33.07 -49.29 -11.69
N THR A 804 32.72 -49.75 -12.89
CA THR A 804 33.05 -49.10 -14.17
C THR A 804 31.83 -48.42 -14.80
N PHE A 805 32.03 -47.34 -15.55
CA PHE A 805 31.00 -46.84 -16.46
C PHE A 805 30.97 -47.73 -17.71
N THR A 806 29.96 -48.60 -17.80
CA THR A 806 29.67 -49.39 -19.00
C THR A 806 28.69 -48.62 -19.87
N GLU A 807 28.97 -48.51 -21.17
CA GLU A 807 28.13 -47.80 -22.14
C GLU A 807 26.67 -48.30 -22.18
N GLY A 808 25.73 -47.37 -22.38
CA GLY A 808 24.29 -47.63 -22.40
C GLY A 808 23.61 -47.56 -21.04
N GLY A 809 22.28 -47.75 -21.04
CA GLY A 809 21.44 -47.73 -19.83
C GLY A 809 21.65 -46.47 -18.98
N MET A 810 21.92 -46.68 -17.68
CA MET A 810 22.20 -45.59 -16.71
C MET A 810 23.39 -44.70 -17.03
N ASN A 811 24.27 -45.11 -17.95
CA ASN A 811 25.45 -44.35 -18.33
C ASN A 811 25.33 -43.67 -19.69
N GLY A 812 24.27 -43.94 -20.47
CA GLY A 812 24.14 -43.44 -21.84
C GLY A 812 25.24 -43.92 -22.80
N MET A 813 25.05 -43.63 -24.08
CA MET A 813 26.05 -43.79 -25.13
C MET A 813 27.24 -42.85 -24.90
N ASN A 814 28.43 -43.24 -25.34
CA ASN A 814 29.63 -42.44 -25.21
C ASN A 814 29.64 -41.29 -26.22
N VAL A 815 30.08 -40.11 -25.79
CA VAL A 815 30.51 -39.04 -26.70
C VAL A 815 31.83 -38.43 -26.23
N ASN A 816 32.77 -38.30 -27.16
CA ASN A 816 34.09 -37.73 -26.91
C ASN A 816 34.09 -36.20 -27.05
N LYS A 817 35.15 -35.54 -26.52
CA LYS A 817 35.29 -34.07 -26.60
C LYS A 817 35.13 -33.53 -28.03
N PRO A 818 35.87 -34.01 -29.07
CA PRO A 818 35.70 -33.51 -30.42
C PRO A 818 34.26 -33.54 -30.93
N THR A 819 33.55 -34.66 -30.76
CA THR A 819 32.15 -34.80 -31.21
C THR A 819 31.19 -33.91 -30.41
N ALA A 820 31.35 -33.86 -29.08
CA ALA A 820 30.50 -33.08 -28.18
C ALA A 820 30.61 -31.54 -28.38
N LEU A 821 31.61 -31.06 -29.11
CA LEU A 821 31.76 -29.64 -29.47
C LEU A 821 31.22 -29.30 -30.88
N THR A 822 30.51 -30.22 -31.54
CA THR A 822 29.96 -30.01 -32.89
C THR A 822 28.44 -29.87 -32.91
N GLN A 823 27.94 -28.89 -33.66
CA GLN A 823 26.51 -28.76 -33.97
C GLN A 823 25.94 -30.02 -34.64
N VAL A 824 26.74 -30.69 -35.48
CA VAL A 824 26.35 -31.93 -36.19
C VAL A 824 25.92 -33.02 -35.21
N PHE A 825 26.62 -33.20 -34.09
CA PHE A 825 26.22 -34.16 -33.07
C PHE A 825 24.83 -33.83 -32.50
N TYR A 826 24.60 -32.59 -32.07
CA TYR A 826 23.33 -32.21 -31.47
C TYR A 826 22.16 -32.24 -32.48
N ASN A 827 22.38 -31.79 -33.71
CA ASN A 827 21.35 -31.74 -34.76
C ASN A 827 21.07 -33.13 -35.37
N ASP A 828 22.11 -33.89 -35.75
CA ASP A 828 21.95 -35.11 -36.52
C ASP A 828 21.88 -36.36 -35.64
N THR A 829 22.52 -36.37 -34.46
CA THR A 829 22.44 -37.49 -33.50
C THR A 829 21.34 -37.26 -32.49
N LEU A 830 21.38 -36.15 -31.73
CA LEU A 830 20.39 -35.84 -30.70
C LEU A 830 19.08 -35.20 -31.24
N LYS A 831 18.97 -34.93 -32.54
CA LYS A 831 17.76 -34.38 -33.18
C LYS A 831 17.29 -33.01 -32.63
N TRP A 832 18.20 -32.24 -32.03
CA TRP A 832 17.91 -30.90 -31.52
C TRP A 832 17.72 -29.90 -32.65
N ASN A 833 16.83 -28.93 -32.46
CA ASN A 833 16.45 -27.96 -33.49
C ASN A 833 17.43 -26.77 -33.57
N PHE A 834 18.35 -26.83 -34.55
CA PHE A 834 19.33 -25.77 -34.87
C PHE A 834 19.04 -25.01 -36.19
N GLY A 835 17.97 -25.34 -36.94
CA GLY A 835 17.88 -24.95 -38.35
C GLY A 835 16.48 -24.77 -38.92
N SER A 836 15.55 -24.19 -38.17
CA SER A 836 14.17 -23.91 -38.61
C SER A 836 13.68 -22.50 -38.24
N THR A 837 12.47 -22.12 -38.66
CA THR A 837 11.83 -20.85 -38.28
C THR A 837 11.69 -20.68 -36.76
N ASP A 838 11.58 -21.80 -36.04
CA ASP A 838 11.48 -21.87 -34.58
C ASP A 838 12.76 -22.45 -33.96
N THR A 839 13.93 -22.05 -34.47
CA THR A 839 15.25 -22.53 -33.99
C THR A 839 15.39 -22.33 -32.48
N VAL A 840 15.68 -23.43 -31.80
CA VAL A 840 15.73 -23.51 -30.34
C VAL A 840 17.14 -23.33 -29.80
N TRP A 841 18.11 -23.91 -30.51
CA TRP A 841 19.51 -24.00 -30.09
C TRP A 841 20.43 -23.34 -31.10
N LYS A 842 21.52 -22.76 -30.60
CA LYS A 842 22.71 -22.34 -31.37
C LYS A 842 23.96 -22.82 -30.62
N MET A 843 25.10 -22.92 -31.29
CA MET A 843 26.36 -23.13 -30.56
C MET A 843 26.79 -21.82 -29.90
N GLY A 844 27.37 -21.89 -28.71
CA GLY A 844 27.99 -20.74 -28.05
C GLY A 844 29.35 -20.37 -28.67
N ASN A 845 30.04 -19.44 -28.02
CA ASN A 845 31.30 -18.85 -28.49
C ASN A 845 32.54 -19.65 -28.02
N SER A 846 33.75 -19.10 -28.15
CA SER A 846 34.99 -19.73 -27.69
C SER A 846 35.01 -20.04 -26.19
N ASP A 847 34.34 -19.19 -25.41
CA ASP A 847 34.40 -19.19 -23.96
C ASP A 847 33.34 -20.14 -23.38
N TYR A 848 32.25 -20.38 -24.11
CA TYR A 848 31.27 -21.43 -23.84
C TYR A 848 30.93 -22.22 -25.12
N PRO A 849 31.77 -23.19 -25.57
CA PRO A 849 31.65 -23.86 -26.86
C PRO A 849 30.61 -25.00 -26.89
N LEU A 850 29.56 -24.90 -26.08
CA LEU A 850 28.45 -25.86 -25.98
C LEU A 850 27.14 -25.23 -26.50
N PRO A 851 26.07 -26.01 -26.73
CA PRO A 851 24.79 -25.45 -27.14
C PRO A 851 24.23 -24.47 -26.12
N VAL A 852 23.75 -23.34 -26.61
CA VAL A 852 23.05 -22.29 -25.85
C VAL A 852 21.69 -22.04 -26.49
N LEU A 853 20.75 -21.50 -25.71
CA LEU A 853 19.42 -21.24 -26.22
C LEU A 853 19.47 -20.08 -27.22
N ASN A 854 18.75 -20.20 -28.33
CA ASN A 854 18.83 -19.24 -29.43
C ASN A 854 18.52 -17.80 -28.99
N TRP A 855 17.60 -17.64 -28.03
CA TRP A 855 17.20 -16.37 -27.44
C TRP A 855 18.22 -15.74 -26.47
N GLN A 856 19.24 -16.46 -26.01
CA GLN A 856 20.25 -15.92 -25.09
C GLN A 856 21.17 -14.90 -25.79
N ASP A 857 21.43 -13.80 -25.10
CA ASP A 857 22.52 -12.89 -25.42
C ASP A 857 23.87 -13.49 -24.98
N GLU A 858 24.96 -13.18 -25.68
CA GLU A 858 26.31 -13.64 -25.32
C GLU A 858 26.72 -13.20 -23.91
N SER A 859 26.25 -12.03 -23.44
CA SER A 859 26.50 -11.55 -22.07
C SER A 859 25.80 -12.38 -20.99
N THR A 860 24.91 -13.31 -21.38
CA THR A 860 24.16 -14.20 -20.47
C THR A 860 24.64 -15.66 -20.53
N TYR A 861 25.71 -15.94 -21.29
CA TYR A 861 26.27 -17.28 -21.37
C TYR A 861 26.87 -17.71 -20.00
N PRO A 862 26.84 -19.01 -19.68
CA PRO A 862 27.39 -19.48 -18.40
C PRO A 862 28.90 -19.25 -18.32
N GLU A 863 29.34 -18.46 -17.34
CA GLU A 863 30.75 -18.09 -17.13
C GLU A 863 31.70 -19.28 -16.90
N ASN A 864 31.16 -20.44 -16.49
CA ASN A 864 31.91 -21.62 -16.09
C ASN A 864 31.51 -22.85 -16.94
N PRO A 865 32.01 -22.99 -18.18
CA PRO A 865 31.91 -24.25 -18.92
C PRO A 865 32.63 -25.38 -18.17
N PRO A 866 32.35 -26.66 -18.51
CA PRO A 866 33.24 -27.75 -18.12
C PRO A 866 34.67 -27.44 -18.57
N ALA A 867 35.64 -27.58 -17.67
CA ALA A 867 37.05 -27.38 -18.00
C ALA A 867 37.60 -28.36 -19.07
N TRP A 868 36.83 -29.40 -19.44
CA TRP A 868 37.15 -30.24 -20.59
C TRP A 868 36.69 -29.63 -21.92
N ALA A 869 35.66 -28.78 -21.95
CA ALA A 869 35.07 -28.23 -23.18
C ALA A 869 35.97 -27.14 -23.79
N VAL A 870 36.42 -26.19 -22.97
CA VAL A 870 37.39 -25.16 -23.37
C VAL A 870 38.81 -25.73 -23.56
N THR A 871 39.65 -25.01 -24.30
CA THR A 871 41.10 -25.19 -24.35
C THR A 871 41.77 -24.25 -23.34
N PRO A 872 42.82 -24.69 -22.60
CA PRO A 872 43.65 -23.80 -21.79
C PRO A 872 44.38 -22.73 -22.61
#